data_AF-A0A8T3SV95-F1
#
_entry.id   AF-A0A8T3SV95-F1
#
_cell.length_a   1.000
_cell.length_b   1.000
_cell.length_c   1.000
_cell.angle_alpha   90.00
_cell.angle_beta   90.00
_cell.angle_gamma   90.00
#
_symmetry.space_group_name_H-M   'P 1'
#
loop_
_entity.id
_entity.type
_entity.pdbx_description
1 polymer ?
#
loop_
_entity_poly.entity_id
_entity_poly.type
_entity_poly.pdbx_seq_one_letter_code
_entity_poly.pdbx_strand_id
1 'polypeptide(L)'
;IEEHNPYGVAFIEATRKIKETLPHSMISGGVSNVSFSFRGNNSVREAIHAVFLYHAIKAGMTMGIVNAGQLAIYEDIPKELRDICEDVVLNRSDEATEKLLDIAEKYKEGGGEKQKANLEWREWPVNKRLEHALVKGIADYVEDDTEEARKQAERPLHVIEGPLMDGMNVVGDLFGAGKMFLPQVVKSARVMKKAVAYLLPYMEAEKDAKTQPKGKIVMATVKGDVHDIGKNIVGVVLQCNGFEVIDLGVMTPCDKILDTAKKEQCNIVGLSGLITPSLDEMVHVAKEMKRLKLELPLLIGGATTSRLHTAVKIEPNYEHPVVHVGDASRAVGVVSKLISAANKDQYAAGIREEYAKIREQRAGQKSNRKYLKLDKARANKLQTDWSEREPVEPEFLGVKTFDDYPLDELVERIDWTPFFTAWEMAGRYPKILDDEVVGKEARKLFDDAQAMLKKIVEEKWLTAKAVIGFFPANTVNDDDIELYTDEDRETKLATLHHLRQQMEKSSGKPSSCLADFVAPKDTGVKDYMGAFAVTAGHGIEEHIERFEKDHDDYSSIMLKALADRLAEALAERMHERVRKEFWGYAADEDLGNDELIKEKYQGIRPAPGYPACPEHTEKGTLWELLKPEQNIGLTLTESYAMTPTAAVSGWYFSHPEARYFGTGKIQKDQAQDYAKRKCMKLNDAERWLAPVLAYDT
;
A
#
# COMPACT_ATOMS: atom_id res chain seq x y z
N ILE A 1 33.68 17.49 -42.78
CA ILE A 1 33.66 17.19 -44.23
C ILE A 1 32.57 18.07 -44.80
N GLU A 2 32.94 19.12 -45.52
CA GLU A 2 32.01 20.18 -45.94
C GLU A 2 30.87 19.65 -46.81
N GLU A 3 31.15 18.64 -47.65
CA GLU A 3 30.16 17.96 -48.49
C GLU A 3 29.04 17.24 -47.70
N HIS A 4 29.24 16.97 -46.41
CA HIS A 4 28.25 16.30 -45.54
C HIS A 4 27.34 17.28 -44.81
N ASN A 5 27.66 18.58 -44.81
CA ASN A 5 26.88 19.60 -44.12
C ASN A 5 25.36 19.57 -44.46
N PRO A 6 24.92 19.34 -45.71
CA PRO A 6 23.49 19.35 -46.02
C PRO A 6 22.75 18.05 -45.70
N TYR A 7 23.40 16.99 -45.19
CA TYR A 7 22.78 15.66 -45.09
C TYR A 7 21.55 15.62 -44.16
N GLY A 8 21.58 16.35 -43.04
CA GLY A 8 20.44 16.47 -42.12
C GLY A 8 19.23 17.11 -42.79
N VAL A 9 19.44 18.25 -43.44
CA VAL A 9 18.41 18.96 -44.23
C VAL A 9 17.89 18.09 -45.37
N ALA A 10 18.78 17.46 -46.13
CA ALA A 10 18.42 16.61 -47.26
C ALA A 10 17.52 15.44 -46.84
N PHE A 11 17.76 14.84 -45.67
CA PHE A 11 16.88 13.80 -45.13
C PHE A 11 15.48 14.35 -44.78
N ILE A 12 15.42 15.52 -44.14
CA ILE A 12 14.16 16.16 -43.76
C ILE A 12 13.36 16.56 -45.01
N GLU A 13 14.02 17.14 -46.02
CA GLU A 13 13.40 17.49 -47.31
C GLU A 13 12.93 16.26 -48.08
N ALA A 14 13.73 15.19 -48.10
CA ALA A 14 13.33 13.92 -48.71
C ALA A 14 12.09 13.34 -48.02
N THR A 15 12.06 13.38 -46.68
CA THR A 15 10.90 12.97 -45.88
C THR A 15 9.65 13.76 -46.27
N ARG A 16 9.76 15.10 -46.35
CA ARG A 16 8.66 15.98 -46.74
C ARG A 16 8.14 15.64 -48.14
N LYS A 17 9.05 15.51 -49.11
CA LYS A 17 8.69 15.22 -50.51
C LYS A 17 8.06 13.83 -50.66
N ILE A 18 8.56 12.82 -49.95
CA ILE A 18 7.95 11.48 -49.93
C ILE A 18 6.55 11.55 -49.32
N LYS A 19 6.36 12.29 -48.23
CA LYS A 19 5.05 12.40 -47.58
C LYS A 19 4.04 13.17 -48.42
N GLU A 20 4.48 14.18 -49.17
CA GLU A 20 3.64 14.94 -50.11
C GLU A 20 3.24 14.11 -51.34
N THR A 21 4.18 13.36 -51.92
CA THR A 21 3.94 12.59 -53.16
C THR A 21 3.31 11.22 -52.91
N LEU A 22 3.55 10.62 -51.74
CA LEU A 22 3.07 9.30 -51.32
C LEU A 22 2.49 9.37 -49.89
N PRO A 23 1.29 9.96 -49.70
CA PRO A 23 0.76 10.31 -48.37
C PRO A 23 0.53 9.11 -47.44
N HIS A 24 0.32 7.92 -48.00
CA HIS A 24 0.13 6.69 -47.23
C HIS A 24 1.44 5.96 -46.90
N SER A 25 2.58 6.41 -47.42
CA SER A 25 3.86 5.82 -47.10
C SER A 25 4.29 6.16 -45.66
N MET A 26 4.85 5.17 -44.97
CA MET A 26 5.46 5.31 -43.65
C MET A 26 6.97 5.48 -43.83
N ILE A 27 7.56 6.40 -43.09
CA ILE A 27 8.99 6.76 -43.19
C ILE A 27 9.66 6.42 -41.86
N SER A 28 10.63 5.52 -41.91
CA SER A 28 11.44 5.07 -40.77
C SER A 28 12.92 5.32 -41.02
N GLY A 29 13.67 5.73 -39.99
CA GLY A 29 15.09 6.05 -40.12
C GLY A 29 15.87 5.86 -38.82
N GLY A 30 17.10 5.37 -38.94
CA GLY A 30 18.04 5.28 -37.82
C GLY A 30 18.69 6.63 -37.53
N VAL A 31 18.43 7.21 -36.36
CA VAL A 31 18.87 8.58 -36.03
C VAL A 31 20.29 8.59 -35.46
N SER A 32 20.78 7.48 -34.93
CA SER A 32 22.07 7.39 -34.22
C SER A 32 23.29 7.83 -35.04
N ASN A 33 23.19 7.85 -36.37
CA ASN A 33 24.28 8.28 -37.26
C ASN A 33 24.43 9.81 -37.29
N VAL A 34 23.39 10.58 -36.99
CA VAL A 34 23.44 12.05 -37.02
C VAL A 34 24.34 12.63 -35.92
N SER A 35 24.57 11.88 -34.84
CA SER A 35 25.39 12.28 -33.68
C SER A 35 26.65 11.43 -33.52
N PHE A 36 27.06 10.68 -34.55
CA PHE A 36 28.11 9.67 -34.46
C PHE A 36 29.43 10.21 -33.92
N SER A 37 29.82 11.43 -34.33
CA SER A 37 31.08 12.07 -33.93
C SER A 37 31.16 12.43 -32.44
N PHE A 38 30.04 12.39 -31.71
CA PHE A 38 29.95 12.74 -30.29
C PHE A 38 29.80 11.53 -29.38
N ARG A 39 30.10 10.31 -29.86
CA ARG A 39 30.11 9.08 -29.04
C ARG A 39 30.92 9.28 -27.75
N GLY A 40 30.28 9.03 -26.60
CA GLY A 40 30.85 9.28 -25.27
C GLY A 40 30.46 10.62 -24.63
N ASN A 41 29.75 11.51 -25.34
CA ASN A 41 29.13 12.71 -24.79
C ASN A 41 27.60 12.59 -24.94
N ASN A 42 26.95 12.00 -23.93
CA ASN A 42 25.53 11.68 -24.02
C ASN A 42 24.67 12.96 -24.14
N SER A 43 24.90 13.97 -23.30
CA SER A 43 24.10 15.21 -23.31
C SER A 43 24.01 15.91 -24.67
N VAL A 44 25.13 16.01 -25.40
CA VAL A 44 25.15 16.63 -26.74
C VAL A 44 24.47 15.74 -27.77
N ARG A 45 24.66 14.41 -27.69
CA ARG A 45 24.03 13.47 -28.62
C ARG A 45 22.51 13.47 -28.49
N GLU A 46 22.02 13.51 -27.26
CA GLU A 46 20.59 13.55 -26.95
C GLU A 46 19.95 14.84 -27.50
N ALA A 47 20.63 15.99 -27.36
CA ALA A 47 20.17 17.25 -27.91
C ALA A 47 20.09 17.23 -29.45
N ILE A 48 21.11 16.70 -30.14
CA ILE A 48 21.10 16.57 -31.61
C ILE A 48 19.97 15.63 -32.06
N HIS A 49 19.76 14.51 -31.38
CA HIS A 49 18.68 13.57 -31.71
C HIS A 49 17.29 14.21 -31.56
N ALA A 50 17.07 14.93 -30.47
CA ALA A 50 15.80 15.59 -30.19
C ALA A 50 15.49 16.70 -31.21
N VAL A 51 16.47 17.53 -31.55
CA VAL A 51 16.34 18.56 -32.60
C VAL A 51 16.06 17.94 -33.97
N PHE A 52 16.81 16.91 -34.35
CA PHE A 52 16.58 16.23 -35.63
C PHE A 52 15.19 15.61 -35.72
N LEU A 53 14.78 14.88 -34.69
CA LEU A 53 13.45 14.24 -34.64
C LEU A 53 12.33 15.28 -34.65
N TYR A 54 12.48 16.39 -33.92
CA TYR A 54 11.50 17.47 -33.92
C TYR A 54 11.19 17.96 -35.35
N HIS A 55 12.23 18.23 -36.15
CA HIS A 55 12.05 18.69 -37.53
C HIS A 55 11.64 17.56 -38.49
N ALA A 56 12.17 16.35 -38.34
CA ALA A 56 11.85 15.23 -39.20
C ALA A 56 10.40 14.74 -39.01
N ILE A 57 9.90 14.70 -37.77
CA ILE A 57 8.50 14.37 -37.46
C ILE A 57 7.57 15.43 -38.05
N LYS A 58 7.91 16.72 -37.90
CA LYS A 58 7.14 17.81 -38.53
C LYS A 58 7.12 17.71 -40.05
N ALA A 59 8.17 17.16 -40.66
CA ALA A 59 8.23 16.88 -42.10
C ALA A 59 7.52 15.57 -42.52
N GLY A 60 7.00 14.78 -41.57
CA GLY A 60 6.20 13.58 -41.86
C GLY A 60 6.88 12.24 -41.58
N MET A 61 8.02 12.23 -40.87
CA MET A 61 8.66 10.99 -40.40
C MET A 61 7.77 10.28 -39.37
N THR A 62 7.62 8.97 -39.51
CA THR A 62 6.66 8.19 -38.71
C THR A 62 7.30 7.35 -37.61
N MET A 63 8.59 7.01 -37.73
CA MET A 63 9.30 6.20 -36.74
C MET A 63 10.80 6.50 -36.75
N GLY A 64 11.39 6.79 -35.59
CA GLY A 64 12.85 6.90 -35.42
C GLY A 64 13.41 5.71 -34.66
N ILE A 65 14.50 5.13 -35.15
CA ILE A 65 15.24 4.07 -34.43
C ILE A 65 16.33 4.75 -33.58
N VAL A 66 16.07 4.84 -32.28
CA VAL A 66 16.90 5.54 -31.26
C VAL A 66 16.86 4.79 -29.93
N ASN A 67 17.83 5.10 -29.05
CA ASN A 67 17.75 4.70 -27.65
C ASN A 67 16.76 5.62 -26.93
N ALA A 68 15.57 5.11 -26.58
CA ALA A 68 14.50 5.89 -25.97
C ALA A 68 14.87 6.45 -24.58
N GLY A 69 15.76 5.78 -23.84
CA GLY A 69 16.25 6.28 -22.54
C GLY A 69 17.24 7.44 -22.64
N GLN A 70 17.66 7.79 -23.86
CA GLN A 70 18.59 8.89 -24.18
C GLN A 70 17.92 9.86 -25.16
N LEU A 71 16.66 10.22 -24.91
CA LEU A 71 15.95 11.22 -25.73
C LEU A 71 15.58 12.41 -24.86
N ALA A 72 16.23 13.54 -25.11
CA ALA A 72 15.87 14.80 -24.46
C ALA A 72 14.55 15.33 -25.01
N ILE A 73 13.75 15.98 -24.16
CA ILE A 73 12.58 16.74 -24.59
C ILE A 73 13.09 18.04 -25.21
N TYR A 74 12.67 18.36 -26.44
CA TYR A 74 13.19 19.52 -27.20
C TYR A 74 13.07 20.86 -26.43
N GLU A 75 12.03 21.04 -25.62
CA GLU A 75 11.84 22.24 -24.80
C GLU A 75 12.76 22.31 -23.57
N ASP A 76 13.21 21.16 -23.07
CA ASP A 76 14.07 21.05 -21.89
C ASP A 76 15.57 21.20 -22.24
N ILE A 77 15.92 21.22 -23.53
CA ILE A 77 17.30 21.45 -23.98
C ILE A 77 17.67 22.92 -23.69
N PRO A 78 18.80 23.19 -23.00
CA PRO A 78 19.29 24.54 -22.79
C PRO A 78 19.33 25.33 -24.10
N LYS A 79 18.79 26.55 -24.08
CA LYS A 79 18.57 27.36 -25.29
C LYS A 79 19.83 27.50 -26.16
N GLU A 80 20.98 27.77 -25.55
CA GLU A 80 22.27 27.91 -26.25
C GLU A 80 22.66 26.61 -26.98
N LEU A 81 22.53 25.45 -26.33
CA LEU A 81 22.82 24.14 -26.93
C LEU A 81 21.81 23.80 -28.03
N ARG A 82 20.53 24.09 -27.80
CA ARG A 82 19.46 23.81 -28.77
C ARG A 82 19.64 24.60 -30.06
N ASP A 83 19.91 25.90 -29.95
CA ASP A 83 20.06 26.79 -31.10
C ASP A 83 21.28 26.38 -31.94
N ILE A 84 22.40 26.01 -31.30
CA ILE A 84 23.60 25.49 -32.00
C ILE A 84 23.34 24.11 -32.64
N CYS A 85 22.62 23.21 -31.96
CA CYS A 85 22.22 21.94 -32.55
C CYS A 85 21.28 22.14 -33.76
N GLU A 86 20.38 23.12 -33.73
CA GLU A 86 19.56 23.50 -34.89
C GLU A 86 20.39 24.02 -36.05
N ASP A 87 21.36 24.89 -35.78
CA ASP A 87 22.22 25.45 -36.81
C ASP A 87 23.01 24.35 -37.54
N VAL A 88 23.45 23.31 -36.83
CA VAL A 88 24.12 22.14 -37.41
C VAL A 88 23.14 21.23 -38.16
N VAL A 89 22.01 20.86 -37.55
CA VAL A 89 21.04 19.92 -38.16
C VAL A 89 20.40 20.52 -39.42
N LEU A 90 20.13 21.82 -39.40
CA LEU A 90 19.48 22.55 -40.48
C LEU A 90 20.46 23.29 -41.41
N ASN A 91 21.76 23.12 -41.19
CA ASN A 91 22.83 23.73 -41.98
C ASN A 91 22.62 25.25 -42.19
N ARG A 92 22.33 25.99 -41.10
CA ARG A 92 21.98 27.43 -41.15
C ARG A 92 23.20 28.35 -41.19
N SER A 93 24.38 27.84 -40.82
CA SER A 93 25.62 28.62 -40.69
C SER A 93 26.84 27.78 -41.02
N ASP A 94 27.79 28.37 -41.75
CA ASP A 94 29.05 27.72 -42.11
C ASP A 94 29.95 27.43 -40.89
N GLU A 95 29.75 28.17 -39.79
CA GLU A 95 30.48 28.01 -38.51
C GLU A 95 29.79 27.06 -37.51
N ALA A 96 28.64 26.48 -37.86
CA ALA A 96 27.82 25.74 -36.91
C ALA A 96 28.54 24.52 -36.31
N THR A 97 29.38 23.85 -37.11
CA THR A 97 30.15 22.67 -36.65
C THR A 97 31.20 23.06 -35.61
N GLU A 98 31.91 24.17 -35.82
CA GLU A 98 32.93 24.65 -34.86
C GLU A 98 32.28 25.07 -33.54
N LYS A 99 31.18 25.82 -33.61
CA LYS A 99 30.39 26.21 -32.43
C LYS A 99 29.85 25.01 -31.65
N LEU A 100 29.43 23.95 -32.34
CA LEU A 100 28.96 22.73 -31.70
C LEU A 100 30.10 21.97 -31.01
N LEU A 101 31.31 21.96 -31.58
CA LEU A 101 32.48 21.35 -30.95
C LEU A 101 32.89 22.12 -29.69
N ASP A 102 32.91 23.45 -29.75
CA ASP A 102 33.25 24.32 -28.62
C ASP A 102 32.28 24.16 -27.45
N ILE A 103 30.96 24.13 -27.73
CA ILE A 103 29.97 23.93 -26.68
C ILE A 103 29.99 22.49 -26.16
N ALA A 104 30.29 21.49 -27.00
CA ALA A 104 30.33 20.10 -26.58
C ALA A 104 31.40 19.82 -25.51
N GLU A 105 32.49 20.59 -25.47
CA GLU A 105 33.49 20.49 -24.40
C GLU A 105 32.92 20.84 -23.02
N LYS A 106 31.98 21.79 -22.94
CA LYS A 106 31.29 22.15 -21.69
C LYS A 106 30.41 21.03 -21.12
N TYR A 107 30.03 20.06 -21.95
CA TYR A 107 29.09 18.98 -21.63
C TYR A 107 29.74 17.58 -21.60
N LYS A 108 31.08 17.48 -21.57
CA LYS A 108 31.81 16.20 -21.48
C LYS A 108 31.80 15.67 -20.03
N GLU A 109 31.48 14.39 -19.84
CA GLU A 109 31.30 13.77 -18.51
C GLU A 109 32.53 13.89 -17.59
N GLY A 110 32.28 14.34 -16.36
CA GLY A 110 33.29 14.61 -15.31
C GLY A 110 32.92 15.81 -14.41
N GLY A 111 32.06 16.70 -14.90
CA GLY A 111 31.45 17.78 -14.13
C GLY A 111 30.14 17.33 -13.48
N GLY A 112 30.17 16.29 -12.66
CA GLY A 112 29.18 16.14 -11.61
C GLY A 112 29.39 17.27 -10.61
N GLU A 113 29.03 18.51 -10.98
CA GLU A 113 28.51 19.40 -9.95
C GLU A 113 27.40 18.59 -9.30
N LYS A 114 27.64 18.14 -8.05
CA LYS A 114 26.57 18.09 -7.06
C LYS A 114 25.67 19.24 -7.44
N GLN A 115 24.43 18.98 -7.86
CA GLN A 115 23.47 20.06 -8.04
C GLN A 115 23.56 20.87 -6.75
N LYS A 116 24.29 21.99 -6.80
CA LYS A 116 24.01 23.11 -5.91
C LYS A 116 22.55 23.30 -6.20
N ALA A 117 21.72 23.03 -5.20
CA ALA A 117 20.28 23.21 -5.29
C ALA A 117 20.08 24.46 -6.14
N ASN A 118 19.44 24.33 -7.31
CA ASN A 118 19.31 25.46 -8.20
C ASN A 118 18.46 26.48 -7.45
N LEU A 119 19.09 27.42 -6.75
CA LEU A 119 18.44 28.38 -5.85
C LEU A 119 17.91 29.58 -6.64
N GLU A 120 17.85 29.52 -7.98
CA GLU A 120 17.20 30.52 -8.83
C GLU A 120 15.78 30.86 -8.37
N TRP A 121 15.03 29.88 -7.84
CA TRP A 121 13.69 30.12 -7.30
C TRP A 121 13.69 30.99 -6.03
N ARG A 122 14.83 31.13 -5.33
CA ARG A 122 14.95 32.02 -4.16
C ARG A 122 14.89 33.50 -4.55
N GLU A 123 15.17 33.83 -5.80
CA GLU A 123 15.06 35.21 -6.30
C GLU A 123 13.62 35.60 -6.67
N TRP A 124 12.68 34.64 -6.67
CA TRP A 124 11.28 34.89 -7.00
C TRP A 124 10.54 35.63 -5.86
N PRO A 125 9.39 36.27 -6.15
CA PRO A 125 8.51 36.81 -5.12
C PRO A 125 8.09 35.75 -4.10
N VAL A 126 7.99 36.12 -2.82
CA VAL A 126 7.74 35.17 -1.71
C VAL A 126 6.53 34.26 -1.94
N ASN A 127 5.44 34.79 -2.49
CA ASN A 127 4.25 33.99 -2.81
C ASN A 127 4.55 32.87 -3.83
N LYS A 128 5.38 33.16 -4.84
CA LYS A 128 5.83 32.16 -5.82
C LYS A 128 6.87 31.19 -5.25
N ARG A 129 7.65 31.62 -4.27
CA ARG A 129 8.56 30.73 -3.53
C ARG A 129 7.80 29.73 -2.68
N LEU A 130 6.76 30.17 -1.97
CA LEU A 130 5.87 29.30 -1.19
C LEU A 130 5.14 28.29 -2.09
N GLU A 131 4.59 28.74 -3.23
CA GLU A 131 3.97 27.87 -4.23
C GLU A 131 4.96 26.81 -4.74
N HIS A 132 6.17 27.23 -5.11
CA HIS A 132 7.23 26.32 -5.57
C HIS A 132 7.64 25.32 -4.49
N ALA A 133 7.86 25.79 -3.27
CA ALA A 133 8.24 24.97 -2.12
C ALA A 133 7.18 23.91 -1.82
N LEU A 134 5.89 24.27 -1.90
CA LEU A 134 4.79 23.32 -1.75
C LEU A 134 4.80 22.26 -2.87
N VAL A 135 4.83 22.68 -4.14
CA VAL A 135 4.78 21.76 -5.28
C VAL A 135 5.99 20.82 -5.33
N LYS A 136 7.16 21.28 -4.88
CA LYS A 136 8.40 20.48 -4.82
C LYS A 136 8.62 19.76 -3.49
N GLY A 137 7.82 20.04 -2.46
CA GLY A 137 7.95 19.44 -1.13
C GLY A 137 9.20 19.88 -0.35
N ILE A 138 9.67 21.12 -0.58
CA ILE A 138 10.88 21.70 0.02
C ILE A 138 10.51 22.37 1.35
N ALA A 139 11.01 21.82 2.47
CA ALA A 139 10.71 22.34 3.81
C ALA A 139 11.76 23.31 4.36
N ASP A 140 12.96 23.37 3.78
CA ASP A 140 14.13 24.03 4.39
C ASP A 140 13.96 25.55 4.60
N TYR A 141 13.19 26.22 3.74
CA TYR A 141 13.00 27.67 3.75
C TYR A 141 11.56 28.10 4.09
N VAL A 142 10.71 27.15 4.48
CA VAL A 142 9.27 27.39 4.58
C VAL A 142 8.92 28.41 5.66
N GLU A 143 9.59 28.37 6.81
CA GLU A 143 9.33 29.30 7.91
C GLU A 143 9.73 30.73 7.54
N ASP A 144 10.92 30.90 6.94
CA ASP A 144 11.41 32.20 6.49
C ASP A 144 10.51 32.82 5.41
N ASP A 145 10.13 32.02 4.41
CA ASP A 145 9.21 32.48 3.36
C ASP A 145 7.81 32.77 3.91
N THR A 146 7.34 31.98 4.87
CA THR A 146 6.03 32.20 5.51
C THR A 146 6.05 33.49 6.32
N GLU A 147 7.13 33.78 7.04
CA GLU A 147 7.28 35.04 7.79
C GLU A 147 7.34 36.25 6.87
N GLU A 148 8.09 36.15 5.76
CA GLU A 148 8.13 37.23 4.77
C GLU A 148 6.75 37.47 4.14
N ALA A 149 6.02 36.41 3.76
CA ALA A 149 4.66 36.52 3.24
C ALA A 149 3.71 37.10 4.29
N ARG A 150 3.84 36.70 5.56
CA ARG A 150 3.04 37.21 6.68
C ARG A 150 3.22 38.71 6.87
N LYS A 151 4.44 39.23 6.74
CA LYS A 151 4.71 40.68 6.81
C LYS A 151 4.13 41.47 5.64
N GLN A 152 3.97 40.83 4.48
CA GLN A 152 3.39 41.44 3.28
C GLN A 152 1.85 41.33 3.24
N ALA A 153 1.28 40.40 4.01
CA ALA A 153 -0.16 40.19 4.10
C ALA A 153 -0.81 41.10 5.16
N GLU A 154 -2.03 41.56 4.89
CA GLU A 154 -2.82 42.33 5.85
C GLU A 154 -3.18 41.52 7.11
N ARG A 155 -3.36 40.21 6.94
CA ARG A 155 -3.69 39.26 8.01
C ARG A 155 -2.87 37.98 7.81
N PRO A 156 -2.38 37.33 8.87
CA PRO A 156 -1.71 36.03 8.78
C PRO A 156 -2.53 34.98 8.01
N LEU A 157 -3.86 35.02 8.16
CA LEU A 157 -4.79 34.15 7.46
C LEU A 157 -4.68 34.24 5.92
N HIS A 158 -4.39 35.42 5.37
CA HIS A 158 -4.28 35.60 3.91
C HIS A 158 -3.08 34.87 3.31
N VAL A 159 -2.06 34.53 4.11
CA VAL A 159 -0.95 33.68 3.65
C VAL A 159 -1.43 32.24 3.42
N ILE A 160 -2.33 31.75 4.28
CA ILE A 160 -2.97 30.45 4.13
C ILE A 160 -3.90 30.46 2.92
N GLU A 161 -4.87 31.38 2.89
CA GLU A 161 -5.90 31.45 1.85
C GLU A 161 -5.37 31.84 0.46
N GLY A 162 -4.21 32.50 0.39
CA GLY A 162 -3.54 32.87 -0.85
C GLY A 162 -2.44 31.88 -1.25
N PRO A 163 -1.15 32.22 -1.09
CA PRO A 163 -0.04 31.48 -1.70
C PRO A 163 0.03 30.01 -1.28
N LEU A 164 -0.33 29.69 -0.04
CA LEU A 164 -0.30 28.30 0.42
C LEU A 164 -1.42 27.46 -0.20
N MET A 165 -2.67 27.94 -0.18
CA MET A 165 -3.78 27.24 -0.84
C MET A 165 -3.62 27.20 -2.36
N ASP A 166 -3.05 28.22 -3.00
CA ASP A 166 -2.73 28.22 -4.42
C ASP A 166 -1.75 27.10 -4.77
N GLY A 167 -0.66 26.96 -4.00
CA GLY A 167 0.28 25.85 -4.17
C GLY A 167 -0.37 24.49 -3.97
N MET A 168 -1.28 24.37 -2.99
CA MET A 168 -2.00 23.12 -2.75
C MET A 168 -3.04 22.78 -3.83
N ASN A 169 -3.67 23.78 -4.45
CA ASN A 169 -4.54 23.57 -5.60
C ASN A 169 -3.73 23.01 -6.78
N VAL A 170 -2.53 23.55 -7.05
CA VAL A 170 -1.64 23.01 -8.09
C VAL A 170 -1.24 21.57 -7.80
N VAL A 171 -0.90 21.24 -6.55
CA VAL A 171 -0.62 19.86 -6.11
C VAL A 171 -1.82 18.94 -6.37
N GLY A 172 -3.03 19.39 -6.02
CA GLY A 172 -4.28 18.67 -6.26
C GLY A 172 -4.55 18.42 -7.75
N ASP A 173 -4.35 19.43 -8.59
CA ASP A 173 -4.53 19.33 -10.04
C ASP A 173 -3.51 18.38 -10.68
N LEU A 174 -2.24 18.44 -10.26
CA LEU A 174 -1.18 17.53 -10.73
C LEU A 174 -1.43 16.09 -10.31
N PHE A 175 -1.89 15.87 -9.07
CA PHE A 175 -2.25 14.56 -8.56
C PHE A 175 -3.46 13.98 -9.30
N GLY A 176 -4.51 14.79 -9.49
CA GLY A 176 -5.70 14.40 -10.26
C GLY A 176 -5.41 14.12 -11.74
N ALA A 177 -4.39 14.78 -12.32
CA ALA A 177 -3.92 14.54 -13.68
C ALA A 177 -2.92 13.36 -13.80
N GLY A 178 -2.57 12.69 -12.69
CA GLY A 178 -1.59 11.61 -12.67
C GLY A 178 -0.14 12.05 -12.94
N LYS A 179 0.16 13.34 -12.78
CA LYS A 179 1.50 13.95 -12.95
C LYS A 179 2.27 14.07 -11.64
N MET A 180 1.59 13.87 -10.52
CA MET A 180 2.16 13.81 -9.17
C MET A 180 1.63 12.54 -8.50
N PHE A 181 2.42 11.96 -7.60
CA PHE A 181 2.09 10.72 -6.89
C PHE A 181 2.06 10.94 -5.39
N LEU A 182 1.48 9.98 -4.66
CA LEU A 182 1.24 10.11 -3.23
C LEU A 182 2.50 10.50 -2.41
N PRO A 183 3.71 9.95 -2.65
CA PRO A 183 4.91 10.38 -1.93
C PRO A 183 5.16 11.88 -2.00
N GLN A 184 4.90 12.49 -3.15
CA GLN A 184 5.11 13.92 -3.37
C GLN A 184 4.01 14.72 -2.68
N VAL A 185 2.75 14.28 -2.76
CA VAL A 185 1.61 14.92 -2.10
C VAL A 185 1.82 14.98 -0.58
N VAL A 186 2.33 13.91 0.02
CA VAL A 186 2.65 13.89 1.46
C VAL A 186 3.82 14.83 1.80
N LYS A 187 4.85 14.91 0.95
CA LYS A 187 5.92 15.92 1.10
C LYS A 187 5.41 17.35 1.00
N SER A 188 4.48 17.64 0.08
CA SER A 188 3.81 18.95 -0.03
C SER A 188 2.99 19.26 1.22
N ALA A 189 2.26 18.28 1.76
CA ALA A 189 1.49 18.44 2.99
C ALA A 189 2.37 18.84 4.19
N ARG A 190 3.56 18.23 4.31
CA ARG A 190 4.55 18.59 5.33
C ARG A 190 4.95 20.06 5.25
N VAL A 191 5.21 20.57 4.05
CA VAL A 191 5.53 22.01 3.84
C VAL A 191 4.35 22.88 4.27
N MET A 192 3.12 22.51 3.86
CA MET A 192 1.89 23.20 4.26
C MET A 192 1.71 23.24 5.78
N LYS A 193 1.83 22.10 6.46
CA LYS A 193 1.66 22.03 7.92
C LYS A 193 2.69 22.86 8.66
N LYS A 194 3.96 22.83 8.25
CA LYS A 194 5.01 23.67 8.86
C LYS A 194 4.72 25.17 8.70
N ALA A 195 4.28 25.60 7.51
CA ALA A 195 3.88 26.99 7.27
C ALA A 195 2.70 27.41 8.16
N VAL A 196 1.65 26.58 8.25
CA VAL A 196 0.48 26.86 9.09
C VAL A 196 0.86 26.88 10.57
N ALA A 197 1.66 25.92 11.03
CA ALA A 197 2.14 25.85 12.41
C ALA A 197 2.91 27.13 12.81
N TYR A 198 3.73 27.66 11.90
CA TYR A 198 4.43 28.92 12.09
C TYR A 198 3.47 30.13 12.20
N LEU A 199 2.35 30.13 11.47
CA LEU A 199 1.36 31.22 11.49
C LEU A 199 0.42 31.19 12.71
N LEU A 200 0.20 30.01 13.32
CA LEU A 200 -0.76 29.83 14.42
C LEU A 200 -0.63 30.88 15.55
N PRO A 201 0.58 31.16 16.12
CA PRO A 201 0.70 32.15 17.20
C PRO A 201 0.27 33.56 16.79
N TYR A 202 0.46 33.93 15.52
CA TYR A 202 0.05 35.23 14.99
C TYR A 202 -1.46 35.29 14.75
N MET A 203 -2.06 34.18 14.32
CA MET A 203 -3.51 34.05 14.14
C MET A 203 -4.26 34.08 15.48
N GLU A 204 -3.74 33.42 16.52
CA GLU A 204 -4.33 33.43 17.87
C GLU A 204 -4.28 34.83 18.52
N ALA A 205 -3.27 35.63 18.19
CA ALA A 205 -3.16 37.02 18.62
C ALA A 205 -4.20 37.93 17.94
N GLU A 206 -4.61 37.62 16.71
CA GLU A 206 -5.72 38.26 16.01
C GLU A 206 -7.06 37.62 16.44
N LYS A 207 -7.69 38.18 17.48
CA LYS A 207 -8.91 37.68 18.15
C LYS A 207 -10.17 37.39 17.28
N ASP A 208 -10.09 37.43 15.94
CA ASP A 208 -11.20 37.27 14.99
C ASP A 208 -10.91 36.33 13.80
N ALA A 209 -9.82 35.55 13.81
CA ALA A 209 -9.44 34.71 12.66
C ALA A 209 -9.72 33.21 12.88
N LYS A 210 -11.00 32.78 12.85
CA LYS A 210 -11.29 31.37 12.56
C LYS A 210 -11.31 31.16 11.05
N THR A 211 -10.27 30.52 10.51
CA THR A 211 -10.29 29.96 9.15
C THR A 211 -11.53 29.11 8.98
N GLN A 212 -12.35 29.37 7.94
CA GLN A 212 -13.44 28.45 7.61
C GLN A 212 -12.91 27.37 6.67
N PRO A 213 -12.78 26.11 7.12
CA PRO A 213 -12.40 25.02 6.23
C PRO A 213 -13.50 24.78 5.19
N LYS A 214 -13.14 24.19 4.04
CA LYS A 214 -14.14 23.76 3.02
C LYS A 214 -15.16 22.76 3.58
N GLY A 215 -14.77 22.07 4.64
CA GLY A 215 -15.61 21.25 5.50
C GLY A 215 -14.77 20.52 6.54
N LYS A 216 -15.43 20.01 7.56
CA LYS A 216 -14.83 19.30 8.68
C LYS A 216 -15.21 17.83 8.65
N ILE A 217 -14.24 16.95 8.85
CA ILE A 217 -14.39 15.50 8.72
C ILE A 217 -13.84 14.86 9.97
N VAL A 218 -14.62 14.02 10.65
CA VAL A 218 -14.08 13.15 11.69
C VAL A 218 -13.68 11.81 11.07
N MET A 219 -12.47 11.35 11.36
CA MET A 219 -11.94 10.09 10.88
C MET A 219 -11.50 9.23 12.05
N ALA A 220 -11.76 7.92 11.97
CA ALA A 220 -11.33 6.98 12.99
C ALA A 220 -11.07 5.59 12.40
N THR A 221 -10.05 4.90 12.91
CA THR A 221 -9.98 3.45 12.79
C THR A 221 -10.91 2.86 13.85
N VAL A 222 -11.82 1.99 13.41
CA VAL A 222 -12.93 1.49 14.24
C VAL A 222 -12.44 0.69 15.46
N LYS A 223 -13.34 0.51 16.43
CA LYS A 223 -13.10 -0.25 17.65
C LYS A 223 -12.43 -1.60 17.35
N GLY A 224 -11.43 -1.95 18.16
CA GLY A 224 -10.69 -3.22 18.05
C GLY A 224 -9.65 -3.30 16.94
N ASP A 225 -9.58 -2.34 16.03
CA ASP A 225 -8.59 -2.27 14.95
C ASP A 225 -7.53 -1.19 15.23
N VAL A 226 -6.29 -1.47 14.86
CA VAL A 226 -5.08 -0.72 15.24
C VAL A 226 -4.35 -0.11 14.06
N HIS A 227 -4.74 -0.43 12.82
CA HIS A 227 -4.01 -0.01 11.63
C HIS A 227 -4.51 1.34 11.12
N ASP A 228 -3.58 2.25 10.84
CA ASP A 228 -3.91 3.63 10.49
C ASP A 228 -3.15 4.20 9.29
N ILE A 229 -2.21 3.47 8.66
CA ILE A 229 -1.41 3.97 7.53
C ILE A 229 -2.31 4.58 6.44
N GLY A 230 -3.29 3.81 5.94
CA GLY A 230 -4.23 4.29 4.92
C GLY A 230 -5.13 5.43 5.40
N LYS A 231 -5.55 5.43 6.68
CA LYS A 231 -6.33 6.52 7.29
C LYS A 231 -5.53 7.81 7.28
N ASN A 232 -4.27 7.76 7.69
CA ASN A 232 -3.40 8.93 7.80
C ASN A 232 -3.11 9.50 6.41
N ILE A 233 -2.89 8.64 5.40
CA ILE A 233 -2.78 9.04 4.00
C ILE A 233 -4.03 9.81 3.55
N VAL A 234 -5.24 9.27 3.79
CA VAL A 234 -6.50 9.95 3.44
C VAL A 234 -6.64 11.28 4.17
N GLY A 235 -6.30 11.33 5.47
CA GLY A 235 -6.33 12.55 6.28
C GLY A 235 -5.42 13.63 5.70
N VAL A 236 -4.18 13.28 5.37
CA VAL A 236 -3.21 14.18 4.73
C VAL A 236 -3.74 14.67 3.38
N VAL A 237 -4.23 13.79 2.51
CA VAL A 237 -4.78 14.15 1.19
C VAL A 237 -5.99 15.09 1.31
N LEU A 238 -6.86 14.91 2.31
CA LEU A 238 -7.99 15.80 2.57
C LEU A 238 -7.54 17.17 3.10
N GLN A 239 -6.58 17.19 4.03
CA GLN A 239 -5.98 18.43 4.53
C GLN A 239 -5.32 19.22 3.39
N CYS A 240 -4.64 18.53 2.47
CA CYS A 240 -4.08 19.12 1.25
C CYS A 240 -5.13 19.81 0.36
N ASN A 241 -6.41 19.47 0.50
CA ASN A 241 -7.48 20.06 -0.29
C ASN A 241 -8.29 21.12 0.47
N GLY A 242 -7.83 21.54 1.65
CA GLY A 242 -8.45 22.60 2.46
C GLY A 242 -9.59 22.10 3.35
N PHE A 243 -9.67 20.79 3.63
CA PHE A 243 -10.58 20.22 4.62
C PHE A 243 -9.93 20.18 6.01
N GLU A 244 -10.73 20.37 7.05
CA GLU A 244 -10.31 20.11 8.43
C GLU A 244 -10.57 18.63 8.75
N VAL A 245 -9.53 17.91 9.19
CA VAL A 245 -9.62 16.48 9.54
C VAL A 245 -9.34 16.33 11.03
N ILE A 246 -10.33 15.78 11.75
CA ILE A 246 -10.23 15.40 13.15
C ILE A 246 -10.01 13.89 13.19
N ASP A 247 -8.75 13.49 13.36
CA ASP A 247 -8.36 12.09 13.49
C ASP A 247 -8.47 11.64 14.97
N LEU A 248 -9.36 10.69 15.23
CA LEU A 248 -9.56 10.14 16.57
C LEU A 248 -8.59 9.01 16.93
N GLY A 249 -7.72 8.63 16.00
CA GLY A 249 -6.76 7.56 16.14
C GLY A 249 -7.37 6.18 15.86
N VAL A 250 -6.89 5.20 16.61
CA VAL A 250 -7.23 3.78 16.45
C VAL A 250 -8.03 3.23 17.62
N MET A 251 -8.64 2.06 17.43
CA MET A 251 -9.51 1.41 18.41
C MET A 251 -10.61 2.35 18.95
N THR A 252 -11.15 3.24 18.10
CA THR A 252 -12.05 4.30 18.56
C THR A 252 -13.49 3.75 18.74
N PRO A 253 -14.09 3.83 19.93
CA PRO A 253 -15.47 3.40 20.15
C PRO A 253 -16.48 4.23 19.36
N CYS A 254 -17.58 3.60 18.93
CA CYS A 254 -18.67 4.26 18.19
C CYS A 254 -19.15 5.55 18.86
N ASP A 255 -19.39 5.51 20.18
CA ASP A 255 -19.87 6.68 20.93
C ASP A 255 -18.91 7.87 20.81
N LYS A 256 -17.60 7.64 20.96
CA LYS A 256 -16.58 8.70 20.82
C LYS A 256 -16.57 9.29 19.40
N ILE A 257 -16.74 8.46 18.37
CA ILE A 257 -16.80 8.92 16.97
C ILE A 257 -18.01 9.85 16.79
N LEU A 258 -19.19 9.39 17.18
CA LEU A 258 -20.44 10.10 16.95
C LEU A 258 -20.59 11.35 17.84
N ASP A 259 -20.10 11.29 19.08
CA ASP A 259 -20.07 12.43 19.99
C ASP A 259 -19.12 13.52 19.51
N THR A 260 -17.93 13.15 19.02
CA THR A 260 -17.01 14.11 18.41
C THR A 260 -17.62 14.72 17.15
N ALA A 261 -18.22 13.91 16.28
CA ALA A 261 -18.88 14.39 15.07
C ALA A 261 -19.92 15.49 15.37
N LYS A 262 -20.71 15.28 16.44
CA LYS A 262 -21.72 16.25 16.90
C LYS A 262 -21.09 17.48 17.54
N LYS A 263 -20.18 17.27 18.51
CA LYS A 263 -19.55 18.34 19.29
C LYS A 263 -18.78 19.31 18.39
N GLU A 264 -18.03 18.78 17.44
CA GLU A 264 -17.18 19.54 16.54
C GLU A 264 -17.93 20.02 15.28
N GLN A 265 -19.21 19.66 15.14
CA GLN A 265 -20.08 19.99 14.00
C GLN A 265 -19.48 19.54 12.66
N CYS A 266 -19.00 18.30 12.62
CA CYS A 266 -18.42 17.71 11.42
C CYS A 266 -19.47 17.56 10.32
N ASN A 267 -19.03 17.67 9.07
CA ASN A 267 -19.85 17.47 7.89
C ASN A 267 -19.92 15.99 7.46
N ILE A 268 -18.89 15.20 7.75
CA ILE A 268 -18.75 13.79 7.33
C ILE A 268 -18.12 12.96 8.45
N VAL A 269 -18.53 11.70 8.57
CA VAL A 269 -17.88 10.66 9.38
C VAL A 269 -17.15 9.70 8.45
N GLY A 270 -15.86 9.46 8.66
CA GLY A 270 -15.04 8.50 7.92
C GLY A 270 -14.53 7.36 8.82
N LEU A 271 -14.76 6.11 8.39
CA LEU A 271 -14.33 4.92 9.10
C LEU A 271 -13.27 4.15 8.33
N SER A 272 -12.24 3.69 9.04
CA SER A 272 -11.18 2.83 8.52
C SER A 272 -11.16 1.47 9.22
N GLY A 273 -10.82 0.41 8.50
CA GLY A 273 -10.63 -0.94 9.03
C GLY A 273 -9.75 -1.82 8.13
N LEU A 274 -8.86 -2.59 8.74
CA LEU A 274 -7.96 -3.55 8.09
C LEU A 274 -8.44 -4.99 8.25
N ILE A 275 -8.99 -5.37 9.41
CA ILE A 275 -9.36 -6.76 9.69
C ILE A 275 -10.86 -7.02 9.47
N THR A 276 -11.23 -8.29 9.32
CA THR A 276 -12.63 -8.62 9.01
C THR A 276 -13.63 -8.29 10.13
N PRO A 277 -13.30 -8.38 11.44
CA PRO A 277 -14.17 -7.90 12.51
C PRO A 277 -14.54 -6.41 12.42
N SER A 278 -13.66 -5.59 11.81
CA SER A 278 -13.88 -4.15 11.62
C SER A 278 -15.11 -3.85 10.76
N LEU A 279 -15.49 -4.78 9.87
CA LEU A 279 -16.67 -4.64 9.02
C LEU A 279 -17.97 -4.62 9.84
N ASP A 280 -18.05 -5.41 10.91
CA ASP A 280 -19.22 -5.44 11.80
C ASP A 280 -19.31 -4.16 12.63
N GLU A 281 -18.17 -3.63 13.08
CA GLU A 281 -18.13 -2.33 13.78
C GLU A 281 -18.61 -1.19 12.87
N MET A 282 -18.27 -1.21 11.57
CA MET A 282 -18.80 -0.24 10.61
C MET A 282 -20.32 -0.35 10.42
N VAL A 283 -20.85 -1.58 10.41
CA VAL A 283 -22.32 -1.81 10.39
C VAL A 283 -22.96 -1.30 11.68
N HIS A 284 -22.32 -1.51 12.84
CA HIS A 284 -22.78 -1.01 14.12
C HIS A 284 -22.83 0.52 14.15
N VAL A 285 -21.77 1.20 13.70
CA VAL A 285 -21.76 2.67 13.58
C VAL A 285 -22.90 3.17 12.69
N ALA A 286 -23.15 2.55 11.54
CA ALA A 286 -24.26 2.93 10.66
C ALA A 286 -25.64 2.80 11.35
N LYS A 287 -25.87 1.70 12.10
CA LYS A 287 -27.09 1.50 12.90
C LYS A 287 -27.23 2.55 14.00
N GLU A 288 -26.13 2.90 14.67
CA GLU A 288 -26.14 3.91 15.73
C GLU A 288 -26.35 5.33 15.18
N MET A 289 -25.77 5.65 14.02
CA MET A 289 -26.05 6.90 13.32
C MET A 289 -27.55 7.01 12.99
N LYS A 290 -28.19 5.91 12.55
CA LYS A 290 -29.64 5.85 12.35
C LYS A 290 -30.42 6.04 13.66
N ARG A 291 -30.05 5.31 14.72
CA ARG A 291 -30.69 5.37 16.04
C ARG A 291 -30.65 6.78 16.62
N LEU A 292 -29.52 7.47 16.44
CA LEU A 292 -29.28 8.83 16.91
C LEU A 292 -29.78 9.90 15.92
N LYS A 293 -30.41 9.51 14.80
CA LYS A 293 -30.94 10.39 13.75
C LYS A 293 -29.90 11.40 13.23
N LEU A 294 -28.66 10.94 13.07
CA LEU A 294 -27.64 11.74 12.42
C LEU A 294 -27.93 11.81 10.92
N GLU A 295 -27.63 12.96 10.30
CA GLU A 295 -27.87 13.21 8.87
C GLU A 295 -26.59 13.33 8.02
N LEU A 296 -25.43 13.08 8.66
CA LEU A 296 -24.10 13.21 8.07
C LEU A 296 -23.82 12.07 7.10
N PRO A 297 -23.20 12.31 5.93
CA PRO A 297 -22.66 11.23 5.11
C PRO A 297 -21.63 10.38 5.87
N LEU A 298 -21.64 9.07 5.59
CA LEU A 298 -20.71 8.08 6.14
C LEU A 298 -19.77 7.56 5.04
N LEU A 299 -18.47 7.75 5.22
CA LEU A 299 -17.44 7.19 4.35
C LEU A 299 -16.88 5.91 4.95
N ILE A 300 -16.75 4.88 4.11
CA ILE A 300 -16.21 3.58 4.46
C ILE A 300 -14.95 3.33 3.63
N GLY A 301 -13.84 3.00 4.29
CA GLY A 301 -12.57 2.64 3.63
C GLY A 301 -11.72 1.69 4.47
N GLY A 302 -10.58 1.25 3.90
CA GLY A 302 -9.66 0.29 4.51
C GLY A 302 -9.67 -1.08 3.81
N ALA A 303 -8.65 -1.91 4.08
CA ALA A 303 -8.33 -3.08 3.24
C ALA A 303 -9.42 -4.15 3.16
N THR A 304 -10.19 -4.36 4.23
CA THR A 304 -11.29 -5.34 4.24
C THR A 304 -12.59 -4.79 3.66
N THR A 305 -12.68 -3.47 3.46
CA THR A 305 -13.88 -2.85 2.93
C THR A 305 -13.99 -3.06 1.42
N SER A 306 -15.23 -3.05 0.92
CA SER A 306 -15.48 -3.12 -0.51
C SER A 306 -16.80 -2.44 -0.87
N ARG A 307 -16.93 -2.02 -2.12
CA ARG A 307 -18.20 -1.53 -2.68
C ARG A 307 -19.32 -2.54 -2.46
N LEU A 308 -19.04 -3.82 -2.68
CA LEU A 308 -19.98 -4.92 -2.52
C LEU A 308 -20.43 -5.10 -1.07
N HIS A 309 -19.49 -5.10 -0.11
CA HIS A 309 -19.84 -5.21 1.31
C HIS A 309 -20.66 -4.01 1.77
N THR A 310 -20.24 -2.80 1.43
CA THR A 310 -20.90 -1.55 1.80
C THR A 310 -22.33 -1.51 1.30
N ALA A 311 -22.56 -1.83 0.02
CA ALA A 311 -23.88 -1.85 -0.60
C ALA A 311 -24.83 -2.89 0.02
N VAL A 312 -24.30 -4.03 0.50
CA VAL A 312 -25.13 -5.17 0.95
C VAL A 312 -25.33 -5.18 2.46
N LYS A 313 -24.35 -4.73 3.24
CA LYS A 313 -24.33 -4.89 4.70
C LYS A 313 -24.30 -3.57 5.47
N ILE A 314 -23.77 -2.47 4.93
CA ILE A 314 -23.66 -1.20 5.66
C ILE A 314 -24.79 -0.24 5.28
N GLU A 315 -24.89 0.13 4.00
CA GLU A 315 -25.85 1.13 3.50
C GLU A 315 -27.31 0.84 3.88
N PRO A 316 -27.82 -0.41 3.88
CA PRO A 316 -29.20 -0.68 4.30
C PRO A 316 -29.51 -0.32 5.75
N ASN A 317 -28.49 -0.13 6.59
CA ASN A 317 -28.65 0.20 8.01
C ASN A 317 -28.69 1.71 8.28
N TYR A 318 -28.53 2.57 7.28
CA TYR A 318 -28.50 4.03 7.45
C TYR A 318 -29.20 4.78 6.31
N GLU A 319 -29.89 5.88 6.62
CA GLU A 319 -30.80 6.55 5.68
C GLU A 319 -30.11 7.64 4.83
N HIS A 320 -28.97 8.13 5.30
CA HIS A 320 -28.17 9.15 4.63
C HIS A 320 -27.01 8.50 3.83
N PRO A 321 -26.31 9.26 2.96
CA PRO A 321 -25.36 8.67 2.03
C PRO A 321 -24.26 7.86 2.74
N VAL A 322 -24.15 6.58 2.39
CA VAL A 322 -23.02 5.71 2.77
C VAL A 322 -22.20 5.46 1.51
N VAL A 323 -20.92 5.82 1.52
CA VAL A 323 -20.06 5.73 0.33
C VAL A 323 -18.77 4.99 0.65
N HIS A 324 -18.54 3.90 -0.08
CA HIS A 324 -17.25 3.23 -0.09
C HIS A 324 -16.24 4.01 -0.94
N VAL A 325 -15.10 4.34 -0.36
CA VAL A 325 -13.99 5.03 -1.01
C VAL A 325 -12.81 4.06 -1.09
N GLY A 326 -12.37 3.75 -2.32
CA GLY A 326 -11.39 2.68 -2.55
C GLY A 326 -9.92 3.07 -2.29
N ASP A 327 -9.59 4.34 -2.43
CA ASP A 327 -8.22 4.86 -2.31
C ASP A 327 -8.26 6.35 -1.91
N ALA A 328 -7.12 6.89 -1.48
CA ALA A 328 -7.05 8.27 -0.99
C ALA A 328 -7.27 9.29 -2.09
N SER A 329 -6.83 8.99 -3.32
CA SER A 329 -7.01 9.88 -4.47
C SER A 329 -8.48 10.20 -4.78
N ARG A 330 -9.38 9.25 -4.54
CA ARG A 330 -10.82 9.45 -4.75
C ARG A 330 -11.52 10.17 -3.59
N ALA A 331 -10.94 10.17 -2.40
CA ALA A 331 -11.57 10.71 -1.19
C ALA A 331 -11.97 12.18 -1.36
N VAL A 332 -11.08 12.99 -1.94
CA VAL A 332 -11.30 14.42 -2.18
C VAL A 332 -12.53 14.69 -3.06
N GLY A 333 -12.63 13.96 -4.18
CA GLY A 333 -13.73 14.12 -5.12
C GLY A 333 -15.07 13.69 -4.54
N VAL A 334 -15.07 12.64 -3.70
CA VAL A 334 -16.25 12.16 -2.98
C VAL A 334 -16.70 13.18 -1.93
N VAL A 335 -15.78 13.60 -1.06
CA VAL A 335 -16.04 14.57 0.02
C VAL A 335 -16.57 15.90 -0.54
N SER A 336 -15.92 16.44 -1.58
CA SER A 336 -16.35 17.68 -2.23
C SER A 336 -17.78 17.62 -2.74
N LYS A 337 -18.18 16.50 -3.37
CA LYS A 337 -19.54 16.30 -3.86
C LYS A 337 -20.57 16.17 -2.73
N LEU A 338 -20.20 15.52 -1.62
CA LEU A 338 -21.09 15.29 -0.48
C LEU A 338 -21.32 16.54 0.38
N ILE A 339 -20.38 17.48 0.39
CA ILE A 339 -20.50 18.77 1.10
C ILE A 339 -21.21 19.82 0.22
N SER A 340 -21.02 19.78 -1.10
CA SER A 340 -21.60 20.73 -2.04
C SER A 340 -23.13 20.65 -2.07
N ALA A 341 -23.81 21.73 -1.64
CA ALA A 341 -25.27 21.83 -1.67
C ALA A 341 -25.90 21.55 -3.05
N ALA A 342 -25.23 21.94 -4.13
CA ALA A 342 -25.72 21.73 -5.50
C ALA A 342 -25.60 20.27 -5.99
N ASN A 343 -24.65 19.49 -5.44
CA ASN A 343 -24.25 18.19 -6.00
C ASN A 343 -24.59 17.01 -5.07
N LYS A 344 -24.75 17.28 -3.76
CA LYS A 344 -24.94 16.26 -2.72
C LYS A 344 -26.09 15.31 -3.05
N ASP A 345 -27.27 15.84 -3.35
CA ASP A 345 -28.47 15.03 -3.55
C ASP A 345 -28.38 14.19 -4.83
N GLN A 346 -27.90 14.77 -5.93
CA GLN A 346 -27.69 14.06 -7.19
C GLN A 346 -26.66 12.94 -7.03
N TYR A 347 -25.53 13.24 -6.37
CA TYR A 347 -24.47 12.26 -6.15
C TYR A 347 -24.94 11.13 -5.22
N ALA A 348 -25.61 11.47 -4.13
CA ALA A 348 -26.20 10.50 -3.20
C ALA A 348 -27.22 9.58 -3.87
N ALA A 349 -28.11 10.13 -4.70
CA ALA A 349 -29.08 9.36 -5.46
C ALA A 349 -28.39 8.37 -6.42
N GLY A 350 -27.35 8.82 -7.13
CA GLY A 350 -26.56 7.97 -8.02
C GLY A 350 -25.89 6.80 -7.29
N ILE A 351 -25.30 7.04 -6.11
CA ILE A 351 -24.69 5.98 -5.29
C ILE A 351 -25.75 4.99 -4.80
N ARG A 352 -26.92 5.46 -4.34
CA ARG A 352 -28.02 4.57 -3.92
C ARG A 352 -28.50 3.68 -5.07
N GLU A 353 -28.63 4.22 -6.28
CA GLU A 353 -29.00 3.45 -7.47
C GLU A 353 -27.92 2.41 -7.82
N GLU A 354 -26.64 2.81 -7.77
CA GLU A 354 -25.52 1.88 -7.97
C GLU A 354 -25.58 0.72 -6.97
N TYR A 355 -25.80 1.00 -5.69
CA TYR A 355 -25.82 0.00 -4.63
C TYR A 355 -27.06 -0.90 -4.71
N ALA A 356 -28.21 -0.36 -5.12
CA ALA A 356 -29.40 -1.15 -5.42
C ALA A 356 -29.13 -2.19 -6.52
N LYS A 357 -28.51 -1.77 -7.63
CA LYS A 357 -28.11 -2.67 -8.74
C LYS A 357 -27.16 -3.76 -8.26
N ILE A 358 -26.17 -3.42 -7.43
CA ILE A 358 -25.23 -4.40 -6.86
C ILE A 358 -25.98 -5.43 -5.99
N ARG A 359 -26.93 -4.99 -5.17
CA ARG A 359 -27.74 -5.90 -4.34
C ARG A 359 -28.59 -6.85 -5.19
N GLU A 360 -29.25 -6.33 -6.22
CA GLU A 360 -30.06 -7.12 -7.16
C GLU A 360 -29.21 -8.17 -7.89
N GLN A 361 -28.05 -7.77 -8.43
CA GLN A 361 -27.12 -8.69 -9.08
C GLN A 361 -26.64 -9.80 -8.14
N ARG A 362 -26.30 -9.45 -6.89
CA ARG A 362 -25.86 -10.44 -5.89
C ARG A 362 -26.99 -11.40 -5.51
N ALA A 363 -28.22 -10.90 -5.36
CA ALA A 363 -29.38 -11.73 -5.10
C ALA A 363 -29.61 -12.75 -6.26
N GLY A 364 -29.45 -12.30 -7.50
CA GLY A 364 -29.52 -13.17 -8.69
C GLY A 364 -28.40 -14.22 -8.77
N GLN A 365 -27.20 -13.93 -8.25
CA GLN A 365 -26.08 -14.89 -8.24
C GLN A 365 -26.17 -15.96 -7.15
N LYS A 366 -26.89 -15.72 -6.05
CA LYS A 366 -27.10 -16.71 -4.97
C LYS A 366 -27.79 -17.98 -5.49
N SER A 367 -28.58 -17.92 -6.56
CA SER A 367 -29.35 -19.05 -7.08
C SER A 367 -28.51 -20.11 -7.82
N ASN A 368 -27.32 -19.77 -8.32
CA ASN A 368 -26.52 -20.65 -9.19
C ASN A 368 -25.39 -21.42 -8.49
N ARG A 369 -25.09 -21.16 -7.20
CA ARG A 369 -23.99 -21.84 -6.48
C ARG A 369 -24.51 -22.99 -5.62
N LYS A 370 -24.06 -24.20 -5.92
CA LYS A 370 -24.36 -25.40 -5.12
C LYS A 370 -23.33 -25.56 -4.00
N TYR A 371 -23.83 -25.84 -2.81
CA TYR A 371 -23.02 -26.14 -1.63
C TYR A 371 -23.28 -27.58 -1.17
N LEU A 372 -22.22 -28.24 -0.75
CA LEU A 372 -22.25 -29.55 -0.12
C LEU A 372 -22.64 -29.39 1.36
N LYS A 373 -23.44 -30.34 1.88
CA LYS A 373 -23.56 -30.54 3.33
C LYS A 373 -22.19 -30.86 3.92
N LEU A 374 -21.94 -30.47 5.17
CA LEU A 374 -20.65 -30.64 5.84
C LEU A 374 -20.13 -32.07 5.75
N ASP A 375 -20.95 -33.08 6.05
CA ASP A 375 -20.54 -34.50 6.01
C ASP A 375 -20.07 -34.93 4.60
N LYS A 376 -20.73 -34.41 3.55
CA LYS A 376 -20.31 -34.67 2.16
C LYS A 376 -19.01 -33.94 1.82
N ALA A 377 -18.80 -32.75 2.36
CA ALA A 377 -17.54 -32.03 2.20
C ALA A 377 -16.39 -32.77 2.90
N ARG A 378 -16.61 -33.27 4.13
CA ARG A 378 -15.64 -34.11 4.88
C ARG A 378 -15.30 -35.41 4.15
N ALA A 379 -16.31 -36.08 3.59
CA ALA A 379 -16.10 -37.27 2.75
C ALA A 379 -15.29 -36.98 1.47
N ASN A 380 -15.27 -35.73 1.00
CA ASN A 380 -14.50 -35.26 -0.16
C ASN A 380 -13.20 -34.54 0.26
N LYS A 381 -12.63 -34.82 1.44
CA LYS A 381 -11.34 -34.28 1.88
C LYS A 381 -10.18 -34.77 1.02
N LEU A 382 -9.03 -34.09 1.10
CA LEU A 382 -7.79 -34.56 0.48
C LEU A 382 -7.45 -35.96 1.02
N GLN A 383 -7.15 -36.89 0.12
CA GLN A 383 -6.74 -38.24 0.45
C GLN A 383 -5.22 -38.32 0.32
N THR A 384 -4.53 -38.35 1.46
CA THR A 384 -3.09 -38.57 1.54
C THR A 384 -2.84 -40.00 1.99
N ASP A 385 -1.93 -40.72 1.31
CA ASP A 385 -1.44 -42.00 1.83
C ASP A 385 -0.42 -41.74 2.93
N TRP A 386 -0.85 -41.88 4.17
CA TRP A 386 -0.02 -41.67 5.36
C TRP A 386 0.91 -42.86 5.66
N SER A 387 0.70 -44.02 5.03
CA SER A 387 1.51 -45.21 5.30
C SER A 387 2.89 -45.16 4.62
N GLU A 388 2.99 -44.47 3.49
CA GLU A 388 4.24 -44.28 2.74
C GLU A 388 5.01 -43.02 3.17
N ARG A 389 4.54 -42.34 4.22
CA ARG A 389 5.01 -41.03 4.60
C ARG A 389 5.37 -40.98 6.07
N GLU A 390 6.62 -40.61 6.33
CA GLU A 390 7.12 -40.33 7.67
C GLU A 390 7.27 -38.81 7.83
N PRO A 391 6.41 -38.13 8.63
CA PRO A 391 6.61 -36.73 8.97
C PRO A 391 7.95 -36.51 9.66
N VAL A 392 8.63 -35.42 9.32
CA VAL A 392 9.91 -35.06 9.93
C VAL A 392 9.67 -34.50 11.32
N GLU A 393 10.34 -35.08 12.31
CA GLU A 393 10.37 -34.57 13.68
C GLU A 393 11.20 -33.27 13.77
N PRO A 394 10.67 -32.20 14.40
CA PRO A 394 11.42 -30.98 14.63
C PRO A 394 12.64 -31.19 15.55
N GLU A 395 13.65 -30.33 15.44
CA GLU A 395 14.86 -30.40 16.28
C GLU A 395 14.57 -30.23 17.78
N PHE A 396 13.45 -29.56 18.12
CA PHE A 396 12.96 -29.44 19.48
C PHE A 396 11.43 -29.36 19.53
N LEU A 397 10.87 -29.72 20.69
CA LEU A 397 9.46 -29.49 21.02
C LEU A 397 9.33 -28.39 22.08
N GLY A 398 8.21 -27.68 22.06
CA GLY A 398 7.97 -26.52 22.93
C GLY A 398 8.31 -25.20 22.24
N VAL A 399 8.64 -24.18 23.02
CA VAL A 399 8.73 -22.78 22.57
C VAL A 399 10.17 -22.28 22.62
N LYS A 400 10.58 -21.50 21.60
CA LYS A 400 11.87 -20.81 21.52
C LYS A 400 11.65 -19.35 21.15
N THR A 401 12.33 -18.47 21.87
CA THR A 401 12.22 -17.01 21.75
C THR A 401 13.50 -16.38 21.20
N PHE A 402 13.34 -15.32 20.42
CA PHE A 402 14.38 -14.46 19.89
C PHE A 402 14.04 -13.02 20.26
N ASP A 403 14.80 -12.45 21.21
CA ASP A 403 14.46 -11.15 21.83
C ASP A 403 15.09 -9.92 21.16
N ASP A 404 16.07 -10.12 20.29
CA ASP A 404 16.77 -9.07 19.53
C ASP A 404 17.32 -9.67 18.23
N TYR A 405 16.42 -9.94 17.28
CA TYR A 405 16.80 -10.52 15.99
C TYR A 405 17.54 -9.47 15.13
N PRO A 406 18.68 -9.80 14.50
CA PRO A 406 19.45 -8.84 13.71
C PRO A 406 18.64 -8.26 12.55
N LEU A 407 18.45 -6.94 12.54
CA LEU A 407 17.67 -6.26 11.50
C LEU A 407 18.33 -6.32 10.12
N ASP A 408 19.66 -6.37 10.06
CA ASP A 408 20.45 -6.46 8.83
C ASP A 408 20.09 -7.73 8.02
N GLU A 409 19.89 -8.87 8.70
CA GLU A 409 19.42 -10.09 8.04
C GLU A 409 18.01 -9.94 7.45
N LEU A 410 17.17 -9.10 8.05
CA LEU A 410 15.79 -8.89 7.58
C LEU A 410 15.75 -8.04 6.32
N VAL A 411 16.67 -7.09 6.17
CA VAL A 411 16.76 -6.22 4.98
C VAL A 411 16.87 -7.05 3.70
N GLU A 412 17.58 -8.17 3.73
CA GLU A 412 17.75 -9.07 2.59
C GLU A 412 16.47 -9.84 2.20
N ARG A 413 15.47 -9.90 3.09
CA ARG A 413 14.23 -10.67 2.92
C ARG A 413 13.00 -9.78 2.72
N ILE A 414 13.17 -8.47 2.52
CA ILE A 414 12.06 -7.55 2.26
C ILE A 414 11.46 -7.81 0.87
N ASP A 415 10.14 -8.01 0.81
CA ASP A 415 9.35 -7.76 -0.41
C ASP A 415 8.95 -6.28 -0.48
N TRP A 416 9.53 -5.57 -1.45
CA TRP A 416 9.30 -4.15 -1.68
C TRP A 416 8.00 -3.87 -2.46
N THR A 417 7.37 -4.87 -3.07
CA THR A 417 6.14 -4.66 -3.85
C THR A 417 5.00 -4.08 -2.99
N PRO A 418 4.71 -4.60 -1.78
CA PRO A 418 3.68 -4.01 -0.94
C PRO A 418 4.10 -2.66 -0.34
N PHE A 419 5.40 -2.37 -0.21
CA PHE A 419 5.86 -1.03 0.16
C PHE A 419 5.42 0.02 -0.87
N PHE A 420 5.66 -0.21 -2.17
CA PHE A 420 5.17 0.69 -3.22
C PHE A 420 3.65 0.74 -3.28
N THR A 421 2.98 -0.37 -3.02
CA THR A 421 1.51 -0.45 -2.99
C THR A 421 0.93 0.41 -1.86
N ALA A 422 1.55 0.41 -0.68
CA ALA A 422 1.15 1.28 0.44
C ALA A 422 1.29 2.78 0.11
N TRP A 423 2.21 3.12 -0.80
CA TRP A 423 2.39 4.46 -1.34
C TRP A 423 1.57 4.73 -2.62
N GLU A 424 0.54 3.93 -2.90
CA GLU A 424 -0.32 4.02 -4.09
C GLU A 424 0.46 4.04 -5.42
N MET A 425 1.65 3.42 -5.45
CA MET A 425 2.47 3.27 -6.65
C MET A 425 2.24 1.91 -7.29
N ALA A 426 1.51 1.89 -8.41
CA ALA A 426 1.21 0.66 -9.13
C ALA A 426 2.45 0.10 -9.83
N GLY A 427 2.80 -1.14 -9.52
CA GLY A 427 3.91 -1.85 -10.15
C GLY A 427 4.54 -2.88 -9.24
N ARG A 428 5.30 -3.83 -9.81
CA ARG A 428 6.03 -4.84 -9.05
C ARG A 428 7.50 -4.46 -8.95
N TYR A 429 8.11 -4.59 -7.77
CA TYR A 429 9.55 -4.42 -7.62
C TYR A 429 10.31 -5.60 -8.27
N PRO A 430 11.49 -5.39 -8.90
CA PRO A 430 12.15 -4.10 -9.14
C PRO A 430 11.66 -3.36 -10.38
N LYS A 431 10.79 -3.96 -11.21
CA LYS A 431 10.35 -3.39 -12.50
C LYS A 431 9.71 -2.00 -12.38
N ILE A 432 9.05 -1.70 -11.26
CA ILE A 432 8.47 -0.38 -11.00
C ILE A 432 9.51 0.76 -11.04
N LEU A 433 10.78 0.47 -10.74
CA LEU A 433 11.86 1.47 -10.77
C LEU A 433 12.18 1.92 -12.20
N ASP A 434 11.92 1.07 -13.19
CA ASP A 434 12.16 1.32 -14.61
C ASP A 434 10.88 1.73 -15.35
N ASP A 435 9.77 1.92 -14.64
CA ASP A 435 8.50 2.34 -15.24
C ASP A 435 8.61 3.76 -15.86
N GLU A 436 8.05 3.93 -17.05
CA GLU A 436 8.14 5.17 -17.84
C GLU A 436 7.43 6.36 -17.16
N VAL A 437 6.36 6.10 -16.40
CA VAL A 437 5.51 7.12 -15.80
C VAL A 437 5.89 7.32 -14.34
N VAL A 438 5.96 6.23 -13.57
CA VAL A 438 6.15 6.29 -12.11
C VAL A 438 7.60 6.04 -11.67
N GLY A 439 8.47 5.49 -12.54
CA GLY A 439 9.77 4.96 -12.14
C GLY A 439 10.73 6.00 -11.57
N LYS A 440 10.68 7.25 -12.05
CA LYS A 440 11.47 8.35 -11.47
C LYS A 440 11.12 8.61 -10.01
N GLU A 441 9.83 8.68 -9.69
CA GLU A 441 9.38 8.95 -8.33
C GLU A 441 9.46 7.67 -7.46
N ALA A 442 9.32 6.48 -8.06
CA ALA A 442 9.53 5.20 -7.38
C ALA A 442 10.99 5.06 -6.90
N ARG A 443 11.97 5.42 -7.75
CA ARG A 443 13.39 5.45 -7.37
C ARG A 443 13.65 6.41 -6.22
N LYS A 444 13.14 7.64 -6.27
CA LYS A 444 13.31 8.59 -5.16
C LYS A 444 12.69 8.09 -3.86
N LEU A 445 11.45 7.57 -3.91
CA LEU A 445 10.79 6.99 -2.75
C LEU A 445 11.61 5.83 -2.18
N PHE A 446 12.15 4.98 -3.06
CA PHE A 446 13.01 3.87 -2.68
C PHE A 446 14.31 4.34 -2.04
N ASP A 447 14.97 5.35 -2.61
CA ASP A 447 16.20 5.94 -2.06
C ASP A 447 15.95 6.54 -0.66
N ASP A 448 14.84 7.25 -0.47
CA ASP A 448 14.41 7.77 0.83
C ASP A 448 14.16 6.62 1.83
N ALA A 449 13.50 5.54 1.39
CA ALA A 449 13.24 4.35 2.18
C ALA A 449 14.55 3.64 2.58
N GLN A 450 15.48 3.48 1.65
CA GLN A 450 16.80 2.90 1.90
C GLN A 450 17.61 3.74 2.88
N ALA A 451 17.58 5.07 2.74
CA ALA A 451 18.26 5.98 3.66
C ALA A 451 17.68 5.91 5.09
N MET A 452 16.35 5.85 5.23
CA MET A 452 15.72 5.67 6.54
C MET A 452 15.97 4.27 7.10
N LEU A 453 15.86 3.22 6.28
CA LEU A 453 16.12 1.84 6.68
C LEU A 453 17.55 1.67 7.21
N LYS A 454 18.53 2.29 6.54
CA LYS A 454 19.91 2.34 7.01
C LYS A 454 20.00 2.93 8.43
N LYS A 455 19.33 4.06 8.70
CA LYS A 455 19.30 4.64 10.06
C LYS A 455 18.61 3.73 11.07
N ILE A 456 17.48 3.11 10.69
CA ILE A 456 16.76 2.16 11.55
C ILE A 456 17.70 1.04 12.01
N VAL A 457 18.53 0.50 11.11
CA VAL A 457 19.48 -0.57 11.41
C VAL A 457 20.69 -0.04 12.20
N GLU A 458 21.35 1.03 11.73
CA GLU A 458 22.59 1.56 12.35
C GLU A 458 22.36 2.13 13.76
N GLU A 459 21.24 2.83 13.95
CA GLU A 459 20.88 3.47 15.21
C GLU A 459 19.95 2.60 16.07
N LYS A 460 19.57 1.40 15.59
CA LYS A 460 18.67 0.45 16.28
C LYS A 460 17.35 1.08 16.73
N TRP A 461 16.69 1.82 15.85
CA TRP A 461 15.39 2.45 16.15
C TRP A 461 14.31 1.43 16.49
N LEU A 462 14.39 0.24 15.90
CA LEU A 462 13.41 -0.83 16.06
C LEU A 462 14.07 -2.08 16.63
N THR A 463 13.32 -2.88 17.38
CA THR A 463 13.76 -4.22 17.83
C THR A 463 12.87 -5.29 17.21
N ALA A 464 13.49 -6.22 16.47
CA ALA A 464 12.82 -7.38 15.92
C ALA A 464 12.79 -8.52 16.94
N LYS A 465 11.60 -9.07 17.20
CA LYS A 465 11.40 -10.17 18.16
C LYS A 465 10.56 -11.26 17.53
N ALA A 466 10.88 -12.50 17.86
CA ALA A 466 10.16 -13.67 17.37
C ALA A 466 9.98 -14.72 18.47
N VAL A 467 8.86 -15.42 18.44
CA VAL A 467 8.65 -16.64 19.19
C VAL A 467 8.11 -17.70 18.25
N ILE A 468 8.72 -18.87 18.26
CA ILE A 468 8.28 -20.04 17.50
C ILE A 468 8.04 -21.20 18.47
N GLY A 469 7.21 -22.15 18.08
CA GLY A 469 7.10 -23.41 18.81
C GLY A 469 6.62 -24.55 17.96
N PHE A 470 6.97 -25.76 18.39
CA PHE A 470 6.59 -27.01 17.73
C PHE A 470 5.92 -27.96 18.72
N PHE A 471 4.86 -28.61 18.25
CA PHE A 471 4.01 -29.45 19.08
C PHE A 471 3.69 -30.74 18.33
N PRO A 472 3.75 -31.90 19.00
CA PRO A 472 3.18 -33.13 18.47
C PRO A 472 1.69 -32.90 18.18
N ALA A 473 1.26 -33.28 16.98
CA ALA A 473 -0.06 -32.95 16.48
C ALA A 473 -0.69 -34.09 15.67
N ASN A 474 -2.02 -34.21 15.76
CA ASN A 474 -2.79 -35.11 14.89
C ASN A 474 -4.16 -34.53 14.56
N THR A 475 -4.63 -34.80 13.35
CA THR A 475 -6.00 -34.41 12.95
C THR A 475 -7.03 -35.31 13.62
N VAL A 476 -8.10 -34.69 14.11
CA VAL A 476 -9.28 -35.32 14.71
C VAL A 476 -10.56 -34.70 14.16
N ASN A 477 -11.69 -35.43 14.26
CA ASN A 477 -13.01 -34.94 13.84
C ASN A 477 -13.06 -34.38 12.40
N ASP A 478 -12.19 -34.89 11.52
CA ASP A 478 -11.94 -34.43 10.14
C ASP A 478 -11.37 -33.01 9.96
N ASP A 479 -11.70 -32.06 10.83
CA ASP A 479 -11.47 -30.62 10.59
C ASP A 479 -10.64 -29.92 11.68
N ASP A 480 -10.29 -30.62 12.76
CA ASP A 480 -9.51 -30.06 13.88
C ASP A 480 -8.15 -30.73 13.99
N ILE A 481 -7.21 -30.05 14.63
CA ILE A 481 -5.89 -30.61 14.96
C ILE A 481 -5.73 -30.58 16.48
N GLU A 482 -5.56 -31.75 17.10
CA GLU A 482 -5.13 -31.86 18.50
C GLU A 482 -3.62 -31.64 18.60
N LEU A 483 -3.21 -30.81 19.55
CA LEU A 483 -1.82 -30.64 19.96
C LEU A 483 -1.62 -31.36 21.31
N TYR A 484 -0.44 -31.95 21.51
CA TYR A 484 -0.09 -32.68 22.71
C TYR A 484 1.10 -32.04 23.45
N THR A 485 1.24 -32.37 24.73
CA THR A 485 2.34 -31.85 25.57
C THR A 485 3.70 -32.43 25.21
N ASP A 486 3.72 -33.65 24.65
CA ASP A 486 4.90 -34.48 24.43
C ASP A 486 4.62 -35.60 23.41
N GLU A 487 5.65 -36.39 23.13
CA GLU A 487 5.66 -37.48 22.15
C GLU A 487 4.77 -38.68 22.49
N ASP A 488 4.34 -38.80 23.74
CA ASP A 488 3.47 -39.90 24.19
C ASP A 488 2.02 -39.65 23.74
N ARG A 489 1.66 -38.39 23.46
CA ARG A 489 0.36 -37.96 22.90
C ARG A 489 -0.84 -38.38 23.77
N GLU A 490 -0.61 -38.56 25.07
CA GLU A 490 -1.64 -38.90 26.05
C GLU A 490 -2.36 -37.65 26.58
N THR A 491 -1.60 -36.58 26.82
CA THR A 491 -2.12 -35.33 27.38
C THR A 491 -2.33 -34.30 26.28
N LYS A 492 -3.60 -33.94 26.05
CA LYS A 492 -3.96 -32.87 25.10
C LYS A 492 -3.55 -31.51 25.65
N LEU A 493 -2.77 -30.77 24.85
CA LEU A 493 -2.36 -29.40 25.13
C LEU A 493 -3.40 -28.39 24.65
N ALA A 494 -3.83 -28.50 23.39
CA ALA A 494 -4.82 -27.60 22.78
C ALA A 494 -5.53 -28.27 21.59
N THR A 495 -6.55 -27.62 21.06
CA THR A 495 -7.18 -28.00 19.78
C THR A 495 -7.23 -26.78 18.88
N LEU A 496 -6.70 -26.92 17.67
CA LEU A 496 -6.79 -25.91 16.62
C LEU A 496 -7.98 -26.23 15.73
N HIS A 497 -8.80 -25.22 15.44
CA HIS A 497 -10.05 -25.41 14.72
C HIS A 497 -9.96 -24.82 13.32
N HIS A 498 -10.24 -25.65 12.32
CA HIS A 498 -10.25 -25.23 10.93
C HIS A 498 -11.62 -25.38 10.27
N LEU A 499 -11.78 -24.65 9.16
CA LEU A 499 -12.98 -24.64 8.33
C LEU A 499 -12.70 -25.33 7.00
N ARG A 500 -13.71 -26.06 6.52
CA ARG A 500 -13.69 -26.81 5.28
C ARG A 500 -14.48 -26.09 4.18
N GLN A 501 -13.95 -26.13 2.97
CA GLN A 501 -14.66 -25.65 1.77
C GLN A 501 -15.97 -26.43 1.57
N GLN A 502 -17.10 -25.73 1.49
CA GLN A 502 -18.42 -26.36 1.21
C GLN A 502 -18.95 -26.09 -0.20
N MET A 503 -18.29 -25.28 -1.02
CA MET A 503 -18.72 -25.09 -2.41
C MET A 503 -18.46 -26.36 -3.21
N GLU A 504 -19.47 -26.85 -3.93
CA GLU A 504 -19.33 -28.02 -4.80
C GLU A 504 -18.26 -27.73 -5.87
N LYS A 505 -17.23 -28.57 -5.94
CA LYS A 505 -16.10 -28.44 -6.86
C LYS A 505 -16.36 -29.25 -8.14
N SER A 506 -15.66 -28.90 -9.21
CA SER A 506 -15.53 -29.78 -10.39
C SER A 506 -14.95 -31.14 -9.97
N SER A 507 -15.37 -32.21 -10.66
CA SER A 507 -14.94 -33.59 -10.38
C SER A 507 -13.43 -33.70 -10.10
N GLY A 508 -13.06 -34.42 -9.02
CA GLY A 508 -11.68 -34.73 -8.65
C GLY A 508 -10.96 -33.70 -7.76
N LYS A 509 -11.55 -32.53 -7.48
CA LYS A 509 -10.94 -31.57 -6.54
C LYS A 509 -11.48 -31.75 -5.11
N PRO A 510 -10.60 -31.82 -4.09
CA PRO A 510 -11.03 -32.00 -2.72
C PRO A 510 -11.71 -30.73 -2.17
N SER A 511 -12.58 -30.94 -1.19
CA SER A 511 -13.11 -29.91 -0.32
C SER A 511 -12.09 -29.62 0.78
N SER A 512 -11.11 -28.76 0.49
CA SER A 512 -9.93 -28.58 1.34
C SER A 512 -10.25 -28.01 2.74
N CYS A 513 -9.53 -28.53 3.73
CA CYS A 513 -9.37 -28.00 5.09
C CYS A 513 -7.88 -28.01 5.46
N LEU A 514 -7.39 -27.08 6.28
CA LEU A 514 -5.97 -27.07 6.68
C LEU A 514 -5.60 -28.31 7.51
N ALA A 515 -6.55 -28.86 8.27
CA ALA A 515 -6.38 -30.11 9.01
C ALA A 515 -6.06 -31.32 8.10
N ASP A 516 -6.37 -31.24 6.80
CA ASP A 516 -6.06 -32.33 5.86
C ASP A 516 -4.54 -32.52 5.67
N PHE A 517 -3.71 -31.55 6.07
CA PHE A 517 -2.26 -31.57 5.92
C PHE A 517 -1.50 -32.11 7.13
N VAL A 518 -2.20 -32.60 8.15
CA VAL A 518 -1.63 -33.23 9.35
C VAL A 518 -2.19 -34.64 9.51
N ALA A 519 -1.34 -35.59 9.89
CA ALA A 519 -1.71 -37.00 9.96
C ALA A 519 -2.91 -37.23 10.89
N PRO A 520 -3.97 -37.93 10.44
CA PRO A 520 -5.09 -38.27 11.29
C PRO A 520 -4.68 -39.20 12.43
N LYS A 521 -5.22 -38.97 13.63
CA LYS A 521 -4.89 -39.74 14.84
C LYS A 521 -5.04 -41.26 14.66
N ASP A 522 -6.07 -41.68 13.93
CA ASP A 522 -6.38 -43.11 13.70
C ASP A 522 -5.35 -43.82 12.82
N THR A 523 -4.49 -43.09 12.10
CA THR A 523 -3.40 -43.68 11.30
C THR A 523 -2.23 -44.15 12.17
N GLY A 524 -2.12 -43.65 13.41
CA GLY A 524 -0.96 -43.91 14.28
C GLY A 524 0.33 -43.19 13.85
N VAL A 525 0.30 -42.42 12.77
CA VAL A 525 1.46 -41.66 12.29
C VAL A 525 1.69 -40.45 13.19
N LYS A 526 2.94 -40.31 13.66
CA LYS A 526 3.38 -39.18 14.47
C LYS A 526 3.66 -37.98 13.57
N ASP A 527 2.85 -36.94 13.69
CA ASP A 527 3.00 -35.69 12.93
C ASP A 527 3.10 -34.48 13.87
N TYR A 528 3.38 -33.31 13.31
CA TYR A 528 3.75 -32.10 14.04
C TYR A 528 3.10 -30.87 13.44
N MET A 529 2.93 -29.87 14.30
CA MET A 529 2.50 -28.52 13.91
C MET A 529 3.44 -27.50 14.53
N GLY A 530 3.76 -26.46 13.75
CA GLY A 530 4.47 -25.31 14.28
C GLY A 530 3.53 -24.10 14.45
N ALA A 531 3.97 -23.15 15.25
CA ALA A 531 3.33 -21.85 15.40
C ALA A 531 4.40 -20.76 15.53
N PHE A 532 4.06 -19.54 15.13
CA PHE A 532 4.91 -18.37 15.31
C PHE A 532 4.14 -17.10 15.64
N ALA A 533 4.82 -16.19 16.32
CA ALA A 533 4.46 -14.77 16.39
C ALA A 533 5.75 -13.95 16.28
N VAL A 534 5.74 -12.92 15.45
CA VAL A 534 6.89 -12.04 15.19
C VAL A 534 6.47 -10.59 15.17
N THR A 535 7.38 -9.68 15.52
CA THR A 535 7.17 -8.24 15.42
C THR A 535 8.48 -7.51 15.19
N ALA A 536 8.42 -6.42 14.44
CA ALA A 536 9.52 -5.46 14.28
C ALA A 536 9.09 -4.05 14.72
N GLY A 537 8.02 -3.94 15.52
CA GLY A 537 7.40 -2.68 15.90
C GLY A 537 7.88 -2.07 17.22
N HIS A 538 8.68 -2.77 18.02
CA HIS A 538 9.14 -2.24 19.32
C HIS A 538 10.09 -1.06 19.12
N GLY A 539 9.84 0.05 19.83
CA GLY A 539 10.63 1.28 19.76
C GLY A 539 10.12 2.30 18.73
N ILE A 540 9.06 1.97 18.00
CA ILE A 540 8.54 2.83 16.92
C ILE A 540 7.92 4.13 17.46
N GLU A 541 7.27 4.09 18.63
CA GLU A 541 6.44 5.18 19.15
C GLU A 541 7.22 6.48 19.34
N GLU A 542 8.42 6.42 19.94
CA GLU A 542 9.26 7.60 20.18
C GLU A 542 9.59 8.33 18.87
N HIS A 543 9.88 7.58 17.81
CA HIS A 543 10.24 8.14 16.52
C HIS A 543 9.03 8.69 15.77
N ILE A 544 7.87 8.04 15.88
CA ILE A 544 6.60 8.54 15.31
C ILE A 544 6.20 9.85 16.00
N GLU A 545 6.22 9.91 17.34
CA GLU A 545 5.92 11.12 18.10
C GLU A 545 6.87 12.26 17.73
N ARG A 546 8.17 11.96 17.54
CA ARG A 546 9.16 12.93 17.05
C ARG A 546 8.78 13.49 15.68
N PHE A 547 8.45 12.65 14.71
CA PHE A 547 8.06 13.10 13.37
C PHE A 547 6.74 13.86 13.37
N GLU A 548 5.75 13.43 14.16
CA GLU A 548 4.46 14.11 14.27
C GLU A 548 4.60 15.50 14.90
N LYS A 549 5.44 15.64 15.93
CA LYS A 549 5.77 16.93 16.54
C LYS A 549 6.46 17.89 15.58
N ASP A 550 7.28 17.36 14.67
CA ASP A 550 7.94 18.12 13.61
C ASP A 550 7.06 18.31 12.35
N HIS A 551 5.79 17.90 12.40
CA HIS A 551 4.84 17.92 11.30
C HIS A 551 5.32 17.18 10.03
N ASP A 552 6.13 16.14 10.20
CA ASP A 552 6.71 15.32 9.13
C ASP A 552 5.92 14.01 8.92
N ASP A 553 4.72 14.14 8.37
CA ASP A 553 3.86 12.99 8.03
C ASP A 553 4.56 12.01 7.08
N TYR A 554 5.43 12.52 6.19
CA TYR A 554 6.17 11.71 5.23
C TYR A 554 7.08 10.71 5.95
N SER A 555 7.90 11.19 6.89
CA SER A 555 8.80 10.34 7.66
C SER A 555 8.05 9.41 8.61
N SER A 556 6.94 9.87 9.21
CA SER A 556 6.08 9.03 10.05
C SER A 556 5.49 7.85 9.26
N ILE A 557 4.89 8.10 8.10
CA ILE A 557 4.32 7.06 7.22
C ILE A 557 5.43 6.14 6.69
N MET A 558 6.59 6.69 6.31
CA MET A 558 7.74 5.91 5.86
C MET A 558 8.21 4.92 6.93
N LEU A 559 8.36 5.37 8.18
CA LEU A 559 8.79 4.53 9.29
C LEU A 559 7.78 3.40 9.56
N LYS A 560 6.47 3.71 9.59
CA LYS A 560 5.41 2.70 9.74
C LYS A 560 5.45 1.66 8.61
N ALA A 561 5.60 2.10 7.37
CA ALA A 561 5.70 1.21 6.22
C ALA A 561 6.95 0.32 6.26
N LEU A 562 8.11 0.86 6.66
CA LEU A 562 9.35 0.10 6.82
C LEU A 562 9.28 -0.91 7.97
N ALA A 563 8.69 -0.53 9.11
CA ALA A 563 8.47 -1.45 10.23
C ALA A 563 7.60 -2.65 9.81
N ASP A 564 6.53 -2.41 9.05
CA ASP A 564 5.69 -3.46 8.48
C ASP A 564 6.46 -4.37 7.51
N ARG A 565 7.32 -3.79 6.65
CA ARG A 565 8.22 -4.57 5.78
C ARG A 565 9.20 -5.44 6.57
N LEU A 566 9.74 -4.93 7.67
CA LEU A 566 10.64 -5.68 8.55
C LEU A 566 9.91 -6.81 9.29
N ALA A 567 8.66 -6.61 9.72
CA ALA A 567 7.86 -7.66 10.35
C ALA A 567 7.53 -8.81 9.38
N GLU A 568 7.17 -8.49 8.14
CA GLU A 568 6.95 -9.49 7.09
C GLU A 568 8.25 -10.21 6.69
N ALA A 569 9.36 -9.47 6.57
CA ALA A 569 10.68 -10.05 6.33
C ALA A 569 11.11 -10.98 7.47
N LEU A 570 10.78 -10.66 8.72
CA LEU A 570 11.01 -11.52 9.87
C LEU A 570 10.16 -12.79 9.82
N ALA A 571 8.90 -12.70 9.38
CA ALA A 571 8.06 -13.88 9.19
C ALA A 571 8.63 -14.81 8.09
N GLU A 572 9.10 -14.25 6.98
CA GLU A 572 9.77 -15.00 5.91
C GLU A 572 11.09 -15.63 6.39
N ARG A 573 11.93 -14.85 7.06
CA ARG A 573 13.22 -15.29 7.61
C ARG A 573 13.05 -16.39 8.67
N MET A 574 12.08 -16.24 9.56
CA MET A 574 11.78 -17.28 10.55
C MET A 574 11.26 -18.54 9.87
N HIS A 575 10.40 -18.42 8.87
CA HIS A 575 9.92 -19.59 8.14
C HIS A 575 11.07 -20.30 7.38
N GLU A 576 11.96 -19.57 6.71
CA GLU A 576 13.19 -20.11 6.10
C GLU A 576 14.00 -20.93 7.12
N ARG A 577 14.27 -20.36 8.29
CA ARG A 577 15.02 -21.05 9.36
C ARG A 577 14.25 -22.22 9.98
N VAL A 578 12.93 -22.14 10.07
CA VAL A 578 12.10 -23.28 10.49
C VAL A 578 12.25 -24.44 9.51
N ARG A 579 12.16 -24.19 8.21
CA ARG A 579 12.32 -25.24 7.19
C ARG A 579 13.70 -25.88 7.21
N LYS A 580 14.75 -25.06 7.35
CA LYS A 580 16.15 -25.47 7.21
C LYS A 580 16.79 -25.98 8.49
N GLU A 581 16.52 -25.30 9.61
CA GLU A 581 17.22 -25.50 10.89
C GLU A 581 16.30 -26.13 11.93
N PHE A 582 15.20 -25.47 12.28
CA PHE A 582 14.48 -25.81 13.52
C PHE A 582 13.47 -26.96 13.39
N TRP A 583 12.79 -27.06 12.25
CA TRP A 583 12.01 -28.24 11.88
C TRP A 583 12.85 -29.14 10.96
N GLY A 584 13.65 -28.55 10.08
CA GLY A 584 14.72 -29.28 9.38
C GLY A 584 14.28 -30.21 8.26
N TYR A 585 13.02 -30.14 7.80
CA TYR A 585 12.53 -30.96 6.70
C TYR A 585 13.05 -30.55 5.31
N ALA A 586 13.76 -29.42 5.22
CA ALA A 586 14.37 -28.92 3.98
C ALA A 586 15.75 -28.31 4.24
N ALA A 587 16.64 -29.02 4.94
CA ALA A 587 17.96 -28.54 5.32
C ALA A 587 18.83 -28.04 4.14
N ASP A 588 18.70 -28.69 2.98
CA ASP A 588 19.46 -28.37 1.76
C ASP A 588 18.82 -27.26 0.89
N GLU A 589 17.76 -26.58 1.37
CA GLU A 589 17.09 -25.50 0.64
C GLU A 589 18.04 -24.30 0.42
N ASP A 590 18.19 -23.88 -0.84
CA ASP A 590 18.97 -22.70 -1.24
C ASP A 590 18.14 -21.83 -2.21
N LEU A 591 17.27 -20.97 -1.64
CA LEU A 591 16.34 -20.12 -2.39
C LEU A 591 16.73 -18.64 -2.24
N GLY A 592 16.74 -17.92 -3.36
CA GLY A 592 16.82 -16.45 -3.34
C GLY A 592 15.51 -15.80 -2.90
N ASN A 593 15.56 -14.52 -2.50
CA ASN A 593 14.39 -13.79 -2.01
C ASN A 593 13.20 -13.78 -3.02
N ASP A 594 13.49 -13.64 -4.31
CA ASP A 594 12.48 -13.71 -5.38
C ASP A 594 11.75 -15.06 -5.47
N GLU A 595 12.40 -16.14 -5.02
CA GLU A 595 11.84 -17.49 -4.99
C GLU A 595 11.06 -17.74 -3.70
N LEU A 596 11.53 -17.18 -2.58
CA LEU A 596 10.79 -17.12 -1.32
C LEU A 596 9.45 -16.37 -1.49
N ILE A 597 9.45 -15.20 -2.13
CA ILE A 597 8.23 -14.42 -2.44
C ILE A 597 7.26 -15.21 -3.34
N LYS A 598 7.78 -16.09 -4.19
CA LYS A 598 6.96 -16.98 -5.05
C LYS A 598 6.55 -18.27 -4.34
N GLU A 599 6.89 -18.42 -3.06
CA GLU A 599 6.60 -19.58 -2.23
C GLU A 599 7.13 -20.89 -2.83
N LYS A 600 8.33 -20.87 -3.44
CA LYS A 600 8.96 -22.05 -4.07
C LYS A 600 9.57 -23.04 -3.06
N TYR A 601 9.08 -23.08 -1.84
CA TYR A 601 9.53 -23.97 -0.79
C TYR A 601 8.44 -24.99 -0.43
N GLN A 602 8.83 -26.06 0.26
CA GLN A 602 7.89 -27.00 0.85
C GLN A 602 7.25 -26.39 2.11
N GLY A 603 5.97 -26.68 2.33
CA GLY A 603 5.23 -26.23 3.51
C GLY A 603 4.63 -24.83 3.37
N ILE A 604 3.80 -24.45 4.34
CA ILE A 604 3.09 -23.17 4.38
C ILE A 604 3.05 -22.58 5.79
N ARG A 605 2.80 -21.27 5.85
CA ARG A 605 2.68 -20.52 7.11
C ARG A 605 1.33 -19.78 7.26
N PRO A 606 0.17 -20.47 7.33
CA PRO A 606 -1.13 -19.81 7.32
C PRO A 606 -1.40 -19.00 8.59
N ALA A 607 -1.81 -17.75 8.40
CA ALA A 607 -2.08 -16.78 9.47
C ALA A 607 -3.59 -16.59 9.68
N PRO A 608 -4.12 -16.74 10.92
CA PRO A 608 -5.53 -16.51 11.21
C PRO A 608 -6.04 -15.13 10.75
N GLY A 609 -7.13 -15.11 10.00
CA GLY A 609 -7.70 -13.95 9.31
C GLY A 609 -7.48 -13.95 7.79
N TYR A 610 -6.51 -14.73 7.29
CA TYR A 610 -6.35 -14.95 5.85
C TYR A 610 -7.41 -15.91 5.30
N PRO A 611 -7.67 -15.90 3.99
CA PRO A 611 -8.72 -16.73 3.38
C PRO A 611 -8.64 -18.25 3.66
N ALA A 612 -7.47 -18.80 3.99
CA ALA A 612 -7.28 -20.22 4.31
C ALA A 612 -7.69 -20.59 5.75
N CYS A 613 -7.61 -19.63 6.66
CA CYS A 613 -8.02 -19.74 8.06
C CYS A 613 -8.65 -18.41 8.50
N PRO A 614 -9.84 -18.07 8.00
CA PRO A 614 -10.41 -16.73 8.12
C PRO A 614 -10.86 -16.36 9.54
N GLU A 615 -10.82 -17.30 10.47
CA GLU A 615 -11.31 -17.13 11.83
C GLU A 615 -10.23 -16.50 12.72
N HIS A 616 -10.50 -15.30 13.23
CA HIS A 616 -9.54 -14.50 13.98
C HIS A 616 -9.31 -14.99 15.42
N THR A 617 -10.30 -15.64 16.06
CA THR A 617 -10.18 -16.09 17.46
C THR A 617 -9.19 -17.22 17.66
N GLU A 618 -8.76 -17.91 16.60
CA GLU A 618 -7.65 -18.88 16.65
C GLU A 618 -6.31 -18.24 17.06
N LYS A 619 -6.16 -16.91 16.94
CA LYS A 619 -5.01 -16.22 17.56
C LYS A 619 -5.03 -16.33 19.08
N GLY A 620 -6.19 -16.49 19.72
CA GLY A 620 -6.29 -16.73 21.17
C GLY A 620 -5.55 -18.01 21.56
N THR A 621 -5.83 -19.11 20.86
CA THR A 621 -5.12 -20.38 21.06
C THR A 621 -3.62 -20.23 20.79
N LEU A 622 -3.24 -19.50 19.73
CA LEU A 622 -1.82 -19.19 19.44
C LEU A 622 -1.15 -18.43 20.59
N TRP A 623 -1.86 -17.48 21.21
CA TRP A 623 -1.37 -16.73 22.36
C TRP A 623 -1.22 -17.58 23.62
N GLU A 624 -2.11 -18.54 23.84
CA GLU A 624 -1.99 -19.50 24.94
C GLU A 624 -0.77 -20.42 24.76
N LEU A 625 -0.51 -20.87 23.53
CA LEU A 625 0.59 -21.78 23.19
C LEU A 625 1.96 -21.10 23.28
N LEU A 626 2.12 -19.95 22.60
CA LEU A 626 3.42 -19.29 22.46
C LEU A 626 3.70 -18.24 23.53
N LYS A 627 2.67 -17.83 24.29
CA LYS A 627 2.72 -16.70 25.23
C LYS A 627 3.43 -15.46 24.67
N PRO A 628 3.07 -14.92 23.47
CA PRO A 628 3.80 -13.82 22.83
C PRO A 628 3.85 -12.54 23.66
N GLU A 629 2.83 -12.28 24.49
CA GLU A 629 2.81 -11.13 25.39
C GLU A 629 3.96 -11.19 26.41
N GLN A 630 4.23 -12.38 26.97
CA GLN A 630 5.29 -12.59 27.95
C GLN A 630 6.66 -12.68 27.27
N ASN A 631 6.73 -13.39 26.15
CA ASN A 631 8.00 -13.72 25.49
C ASN A 631 8.51 -12.56 24.62
N ILE A 632 7.64 -11.87 23.88
CA ILE A 632 8.05 -10.85 22.90
C ILE A 632 7.28 -9.54 23.01
N GLY A 633 6.45 -9.35 24.05
CA GLY A 633 5.68 -8.11 24.26
C GLY A 633 4.60 -7.83 23.20
N LEU A 634 4.11 -8.87 22.51
CA LEU A 634 3.06 -8.75 21.49
C LEU A 634 1.69 -9.08 22.10
N THR A 635 0.74 -8.14 22.04
CA THR A 635 -0.59 -8.27 22.67
C THR A 635 -1.71 -8.35 21.64
N LEU A 636 -2.89 -8.81 22.07
CA LEU A 636 -4.12 -8.86 21.25
C LEU A 636 -5.16 -7.85 21.74
N THR A 637 -5.84 -7.20 20.80
CA THR A 637 -7.05 -6.44 21.09
C THR A 637 -8.26 -7.38 21.26
N GLU A 638 -9.39 -6.82 21.70
CA GLU A 638 -10.68 -7.53 21.76
C GLU A 638 -11.18 -8.07 20.40
N SER A 639 -10.64 -7.56 19.29
CA SER A 639 -10.91 -8.03 17.92
C SER A 639 -9.80 -8.91 17.35
N TYR A 640 -8.85 -9.35 18.20
CA TYR A 640 -7.69 -10.15 17.80
C TYR A 640 -6.81 -9.47 16.74
N ALA A 641 -6.72 -8.13 16.80
CA ALA A 641 -5.65 -7.38 16.15
C ALA A 641 -4.40 -7.40 17.05
N MET A 642 -3.20 -7.29 16.46
CA MET A 642 -1.94 -7.42 17.19
C MET A 642 -1.31 -6.04 17.44
N THR A 643 -0.70 -5.87 18.62
CA THR A 643 0.05 -4.65 19.00
C THR A 643 1.41 -5.03 19.58
N PRO A 644 2.56 -4.51 19.09
CA PRO A 644 2.71 -3.51 18.02
C PRO A 644 2.14 -3.92 16.66
N THR A 645 1.78 -2.93 15.82
CA THR A 645 1.05 -3.16 14.56
C THR A 645 1.89 -3.86 13.49
N ALA A 646 3.19 -3.60 13.45
CA ALA A 646 4.14 -4.31 12.61
C ALA A 646 4.42 -5.71 13.18
N ALA A 647 3.49 -6.64 12.95
CA ALA A 647 3.53 -7.98 13.49
C ALA A 647 2.83 -9.02 12.60
N VAL A 648 3.29 -10.26 12.67
CA VAL A 648 2.72 -11.41 11.96
C VAL A 648 2.65 -12.60 12.91
N SER A 649 1.54 -13.34 12.88
CA SER A 649 1.40 -14.59 13.64
C SER A 649 0.68 -15.64 12.82
N GLY A 650 1.07 -16.90 12.95
CA GLY A 650 0.41 -17.98 12.24
C GLY A 650 0.91 -19.36 12.65
N TRP A 651 0.53 -20.33 11.83
CA TRP A 651 0.89 -21.73 11.97
C TRP A 651 1.99 -22.10 10.98
N TYR A 652 2.67 -23.22 11.18
CA TYR A 652 3.54 -23.86 10.21
C TYR A 652 3.05 -25.28 9.91
N PHE A 653 2.95 -25.61 8.63
CA PHE A 653 2.66 -26.96 8.14
C PHE A 653 3.81 -27.42 7.25
N SER A 654 4.35 -28.61 7.50
CA SER A 654 5.47 -29.18 6.75
C SER A 654 5.04 -30.02 5.53
N HIS A 655 3.73 -30.23 5.34
CA HIS A 655 3.26 -31.11 4.27
C HIS A 655 3.57 -30.53 2.87
N PRO A 656 4.20 -31.28 1.94
CA PRO A 656 4.58 -30.84 0.60
C PRO A 656 3.38 -30.48 -0.28
N GLU A 657 2.22 -31.12 -0.08
CA GLU A 657 0.99 -30.67 -0.75
C GLU A 657 0.24 -29.55 -0.02
N ALA A 658 0.74 -29.09 1.13
CA ALA A 658 0.14 -27.97 1.83
C ALA A 658 0.22 -26.73 0.95
N ARG A 659 -0.91 -26.03 0.87
CA ARG A 659 -1.07 -24.88 -0.02
C ARG A 659 -2.11 -23.94 0.54
N TYR A 660 -1.97 -22.66 0.22
CA TYR A 660 -3.02 -21.69 0.49
C TYR A 660 -4.23 -21.92 -0.42
N PHE A 661 -5.42 -21.88 0.18
CA PHE A 661 -6.70 -21.92 -0.53
C PHE A 661 -7.68 -20.99 0.17
N GLY A 662 -8.67 -20.44 -0.55
CA GLY A 662 -9.77 -19.72 0.11
C GLY A 662 -10.83 -20.68 0.62
N THR A 663 -11.19 -20.64 1.92
CA THR A 663 -12.32 -21.42 2.49
C THR A 663 -13.62 -21.16 1.72
N GLY A 664 -13.78 -19.96 1.16
CA GLY A 664 -14.95 -19.58 0.39
C GLY A 664 -16.14 -19.34 1.31
N LYS A 665 -17.33 -19.82 0.91
CA LYS A 665 -18.55 -19.67 1.69
C LYS A 665 -18.95 -20.97 2.38
N ILE A 666 -19.36 -20.89 3.64
CA ILE A 666 -19.80 -22.00 4.48
C ILE A 666 -21.30 -21.91 4.79
N GLN A 667 -21.93 -23.06 4.95
CA GLN A 667 -23.35 -23.22 5.26
C GLN A 667 -23.59 -23.29 6.78
N LYS A 668 -24.86 -23.21 7.18
CA LYS A 668 -25.27 -23.15 8.58
C LYS A 668 -24.90 -24.39 9.39
N ASP A 669 -24.87 -25.55 8.75
CA ASP A 669 -24.44 -26.80 9.37
C ASP A 669 -23.00 -26.74 9.88
N GLN A 670 -22.08 -26.20 9.09
CA GLN A 670 -20.68 -25.99 9.49
C GLN A 670 -20.52 -24.89 10.54
N ALA A 671 -21.26 -23.78 10.44
CA ALA A 671 -21.22 -22.75 11.47
C ALA A 671 -21.70 -23.26 12.84
N GLN A 672 -22.75 -24.11 12.85
CA GLN A 672 -23.25 -24.78 14.05
C GLN A 672 -22.24 -25.79 14.62
N ASP A 673 -21.62 -26.58 13.76
CA ASP A 673 -20.59 -27.53 14.15
C ASP A 673 -19.35 -26.82 14.74
N TYR A 674 -18.89 -25.76 14.08
CA TYR A 674 -17.78 -24.91 14.56
C TYR A 674 -18.09 -24.28 15.92
N ALA A 675 -19.29 -23.71 16.09
CA ALA A 675 -19.72 -23.13 17.36
C ALA A 675 -19.67 -24.15 18.50
N LYS A 676 -20.10 -25.40 18.25
CA LYS A 676 -20.00 -26.49 19.23
C LYS A 676 -18.54 -26.82 19.56
N ARG A 677 -17.69 -26.98 18.55
CA ARG A 677 -16.26 -27.28 18.72
C ARG A 677 -15.52 -26.23 19.54
N LYS A 678 -15.80 -24.94 19.29
CA LYS A 678 -15.25 -23.80 20.03
C LYS A 678 -15.93 -23.53 21.38
N CYS A 679 -16.97 -24.30 21.73
CA CYS A 679 -17.83 -24.03 22.90
C CYS A 679 -18.40 -22.59 22.92
N MET A 680 -18.71 -22.06 21.73
CA MET A 680 -19.29 -20.73 21.54
C MET A 680 -20.80 -20.83 21.26
N LYS A 681 -21.54 -19.76 21.56
CA LYS A 681 -22.91 -19.65 21.05
C LYS A 681 -22.87 -19.48 19.53
N LEU A 682 -23.88 -19.99 18.84
CA LEU A 682 -23.97 -19.88 17.39
C LEU A 682 -23.88 -18.42 16.91
N ASN A 683 -24.57 -17.50 17.58
CA ASN A 683 -24.55 -16.08 17.21
C ASN A 683 -23.14 -15.47 17.32
N ASP A 684 -22.35 -15.89 18.32
CA ASP A 684 -20.97 -15.41 18.48
C ASP A 684 -20.08 -15.97 17.36
N ALA A 685 -20.21 -17.26 17.04
CA ALA A 685 -19.52 -17.86 15.90
C ALA A 685 -19.93 -17.22 14.57
N GLU A 686 -21.21 -16.96 14.36
CA GLU A 686 -21.75 -16.30 13.16
C GLU A 686 -21.22 -14.88 12.99
N ARG A 687 -20.97 -14.14 14.09
CA ARG A 687 -20.29 -12.84 14.07
C ARG A 687 -18.88 -12.97 13.50
N TRP A 688 -18.03 -13.81 14.10
CA TRP A 688 -16.65 -13.99 13.64
C TRP A 688 -16.56 -14.59 12.23
N LEU A 689 -17.52 -15.43 11.85
CA LEU A 689 -17.58 -16.08 10.54
C LEU A 689 -18.36 -15.28 9.49
N ALA A 690 -18.91 -14.10 9.82
CA ALA A 690 -19.75 -13.30 8.93
C ALA A 690 -19.16 -13.12 7.49
N PRO A 691 -17.85 -12.90 7.30
CA PRO A 691 -17.25 -12.77 5.98
C PRO A 691 -17.36 -14.04 5.13
N VAL A 692 -17.51 -15.22 5.75
CA VAL A 692 -17.56 -16.53 5.09
C VAL A 692 -18.92 -17.21 5.14
N LEU A 693 -19.94 -16.64 5.77
CA LEU A 693 -21.29 -17.23 5.73
C LEU A 693 -21.93 -17.13 4.33
N ALA A 694 -22.58 -18.23 3.92
CA ALA A 694 -23.37 -18.35 2.69
C ALA A 694 -24.85 -17.96 2.87
N TYR A 695 -25.28 -17.75 4.11
CA TYR A 695 -26.65 -17.47 4.51
C TYR A 695 -26.72 -16.15 5.29
N ASP A 696 -27.93 -15.62 5.47
CA ASP A 696 -28.14 -14.40 6.23
C ASP A 696 -28.50 -14.76 7.69
N THR A 697 -27.92 -14.01 8.62
CA THR A 697 -28.02 -14.17 10.10
C THR A 697 -28.99 -13.18 10.71
#